data_AF-A0A843TCG2-F1
#
_entry.id   AF-A0A843TCG2-F1
#
_cell.length_a   1.000
_cell.length_b   1.000
_cell.length_c   1.000
_cell.angle_alpha   90.00
_cell.angle_beta   90.00
_cell.angle_gamma   90.00
#
_symmetry.space_group_name_H-M   'P 1'
#
loop_
_entity.id
_entity.type
_entity.pdbx_description
1 polymer ?
#
loop_
_entity_poly.entity_id
_entity_poly.type
_entity_poly.pdbx_seq_one_letter_code
_entity_poly.pdbx_strand_id
1 'polypeptide(L)'
;MTRTALAVALLVLVACGGISPSGFSGDVDVLLTRGEAYLATLSLQPAEHLEEAQILALGYAERARIGLGSPFRLVEYALHDPDLPPEVREPLAYGILSRILSGATYYVDPRAVDMVRLSGVSGMRGTGAEQLELIQRVIEAAPTATAGERTIRLGYLLAAAERTIEPGYSSVTAHVAALLSDRRRAREDAVQLLRAAARYDDDPLVLLAQWRRDRRFRVEQPALAAVTVREEQSEATEGPGLALALRTMAQRQSAPVSLVDGATAAKPGHGESLLSLEAAERLRSLADERNYPAQAPIAVAVEINRDGLLAHRGLRRWQREARARFADEAINEERLVAGAALLAGVDADQGQRLPLVMLQSATFLRVWNQEDPWFPGDVGPSARDLEARFGLAGIDFDLDLDPAWQSYYLRMLGRALADLQRVVPTVSVRGLRVRIGDLPDDTRALALHEPRSRVLYLPPRTGAGTLAHEVAHDLDWQLARRRYGARAGYATDMAVRDRRGDRIASAMMGLSASLVQPMTESPLRPHATRPAEIFARGSDWLVAAVLARDGRLGGYLTSFQDPMLTGYGTTRGPDISGGAVPALLSILDGVAPMVDDTREWALETYGPQRPLTPMELARAVTEAGIALDPEERLQVIGQAGQLSFEAVSDCRFGSAEGLRLLVGAQRSLAEASLRAAARGAAIDAIHALADEDAGPAFRWTVAAWIAARLYGAPEPVDPRLEELAPAFDDLLLRASLVEEEGRTPAAATAFRISPVPSLCGGNPFAADSPAGRFRASARSAGF
;
A
#
# COMPACT_ATOMS: atom_id res chain seq x y z
N MET A 1 41.94 35.46 23.34
CA MET A 1 41.98 33.99 23.56
C MET A 1 40.58 33.46 23.91
N THR A 2 39.58 33.71 23.06
CA THR A 2 38.16 33.45 23.38
C THR A 2 37.33 33.19 22.10
N ARG A 3 37.85 32.36 21.19
CA ARG A 3 37.07 31.84 20.03
C ARG A 3 37.28 30.34 19.77
N THR A 4 38.37 29.76 20.27
CA THR A 4 38.66 28.31 20.14
C THR A 4 37.99 27.43 21.20
N ALA A 5 37.52 27.98 22.31
CA ALA A 5 36.87 27.20 23.38
C ALA A 5 35.38 26.89 23.11
N LEU A 6 34.71 27.62 22.21
CA LEU A 6 33.29 27.41 21.92
C LEU A 6 33.05 26.28 20.90
N ALA A 7 34.03 25.99 20.03
CA ALA A 7 33.95 24.92 19.02
C ALA A 7 34.13 23.51 19.62
N VAL A 8 34.81 23.39 20.76
CA VAL A 8 35.05 22.09 21.43
C VAL A 8 33.88 21.71 22.36
N ALA A 9 33.11 22.68 22.85
CA ALA A 9 31.95 22.40 23.70
C ALA A 9 30.72 21.89 22.92
N LEU A 10 30.63 22.14 21.60
CA LEU A 10 29.55 21.62 20.76
C LEU A 10 29.75 20.14 20.38
N LEU A 11 30.96 19.59 20.54
CA LEU A 11 31.31 18.21 20.19
C LEU A 11 31.01 17.19 21.31
N VAL A 12 30.64 17.65 22.52
CA VAL A 12 30.48 16.77 23.70
C VAL A 12 29.04 16.66 24.20
N LEU A 13 28.08 17.46 23.69
CA LEU A 13 26.70 17.50 24.21
C LEU A 13 25.64 16.76 23.36
N VAL A 14 26.03 16.02 22.31
CA VAL A 14 25.11 15.16 21.53
C VAL A 14 24.93 13.76 22.15
N ALA A 15 25.59 13.46 23.27
CA ALA A 15 25.69 12.10 23.84
C ALA A 15 24.54 11.63 24.75
N CYS A 16 23.30 12.13 24.59
CA CYS A 16 22.15 11.63 25.35
C CYS A 16 20.93 11.39 24.43
N GLY A 17 20.86 10.21 23.82
CA GLY A 17 19.61 9.71 23.23
C GLY A 17 19.73 8.77 22.02
N GLY A 18 20.93 8.55 21.46
CA GLY A 18 21.16 7.62 20.36
C GLY A 18 22.18 6.56 20.75
N ILE A 19 21.93 5.30 20.39
CA ILE A 19 22.95 4.25 20.44
C ILE A 19 24.05 4.68 19.46
N SER A 20 25.20 5.15 19.94
CA SER A 20 26.39 5.28 19.10
C SER A 20 26.71 3.91 18.52
N PRO A 21 26.87 3.76 17.20
CA PRO A 21 27.24 2.48 16.60
C PRO A 21 28.73 2.22 16.82
N SER A 22 29.17 2.08 18.08
CA SER A 22 30.53 1.61 18.38
C SER A 22 30.60 0.13 18.00
N GLY A 23 31.15 -0.19 16.82
CA GLY A 23 31.26 -1.58 16.40
C GLY A 23 31.76 -1.87 14.98
N PHE A 24 32.17 -0.86 14.19
CA PHE A 24 32.69 -1.06 12.84
C PHE A 24 34.19 -0.75 12.79
N SER A 25 34.88 -1.06 11.68
CA SER A 25 36.28 -0.66 11.54
C SER A 25 36.39 0.87 11.70
N GLY A 26 37.48 1.35 12.32
CA GLY A 26 37.62 2.76 12.70
C GLY A 26 37.45 3.75 11.54
N ASP A 27 37.73 3.31 10.31
CA ASP A 27 37.62 4.14 9.11
C ASP A 27 36.16 4.38 8.68
N VAL A 28 35.27 3.39 8.83
CA VAL A 28 33.86 3.52 8.42
C VAL A 28 33.08 4.45 9.36
N ASP A 29 33.33 4.37 10.67
CA ASP A 29 32.69 5.26 11.66
C ASP A 29 33.08 6.73 11.44
N VAL A 30 34.33 6.97 11.03
CA VAL A 30 34.81 8.31 10.64
C VAL A 30 34.07 8.81 9.39
N LEU A 31 33.89 7.96 8.37
CA LEU A 31 33.19 8.34 7.14
C LEU A 31 31.71 8.63 7.37
N LEU A 32 31.02 7.82 8.19
CA LEU A 32 29.62 8.06 8.59
C LEU A 32 29.47 9.39 9.34
N THR A 33 30.35 9.65 10.31
CA THR A 33 30.35 10.90 11.08
C THR A 33 30.60 12.11 10.19
N ARG A 34 31.54 11.98 9.23
CA ARG A 34 31.85 13.05 8.27
C ARG A 34 30.68 13.31 7.32
N GLY A 35 30.02 12.27 6.82
CA GLY A 35 28.84 12.40 5.96
C GLY A 35 27.66 13.06 6.67
N GLU A 36 27.42 12.71 7.94
CA GLU A 36 26.39 13.37 8.76
C GLU A 36 26.72 14.85 9.00
N ALA A 37 27.97 15.16 9.37
CA ALA A 37 28.43 16.53 9.56
C ALA A 37 28.33 17.35 8.27
N TYR A 38 28.61 16.75 7.12
CA TYR A 38 28.46 17.37 5.81
C TYR A 38 27.00 17.81 5.58
N LEU A 39 26.04 16.91 5.69
CA LEU A 39 24.62 17.24 5.48
C LEU A 39 24.09 18.26 6.50
N ALA A 40 24.47 18.12 7.78
CA ALA A 40 24.08 19.07 8.82
C ALA A 40 24.62 20.48 8.55
N THR A 41 25.86 20.57 8.03
CA THR A 41 26.47 21.85 7.64
C THR A 41 25.71 22.48 6.47
N LEU A 42 25.38 21.70 5.43
CA LEU A 42 24.64 22.21 4.29
C LEU A 42 23.26 22.75 4.68
N SER A 43 22.51 22.02 5.53
CA SER A 43 21.15 22.42 5.91
C SER A 43 21.07 23.69 6.76
N LEU A 44 22.20 24.11 7.36
CA LEU A 44 22.28 25.33 8.18
C LEU A 44 22.84 26.52 7.40
N GLN A 45 23.42 26.30 6.21
CA GLN A 45 23.99 27.37 5.40
C GLN A 45 22.89 28.08 4.60
N PRO A 46 22.95 29.42 4.48
CA PRO A 46 22.07 30.15 3.57
C PRO A 46 22.28 29.69 2.12
N ALA A 47 21.20 29.52 1.36
CA ALA A 47 21.25 28.98 0.00
C ALA A 47 22.16 29.79 -0.95
N GLU A 48 22.30 31.10 -0.73
CA GLU A 48 23.20 31.98 -1.50
C GLU A 48 24.69 31.63 -1.37
N HIS A 49 25.07 30.87 -0.34
CA HIS A 49 26.45 30.38 -0.14
C HIS A 49 26.62 28.93 -0.59
N LEU A 50 25.56 28.28 -1.08
CA LEU A 50 25.59 26.90 -1.54
C LEU A 50 25.82 26.84 -3.05
N GLU A 51 26.74 26.00 -3.44
CA GLU A 51 26.94 25.61 -4.84
C GLU A 51 25.78 24.73 -5.33
N GLU A 52 25.57 24.66 -6.64
CA GLU A 52 24.49 23.87 -7.25
C GLU A 52 24.52 22.39 -6.84
N ALA A 53 25.72 21.79 -6.84
CA ALA A 53 25.92 20.41 -6.39
C ALA A 53 25.51 20.20 -4.91
N GLN A 54 25.66 21.22 -4.06
CA GLN A 54 25.24 21.16 -2.66
C GLN A 54 23.73 21.29 -2.52
N ILE A 55 23.08 22.10 -3.36
CA ILE A 55 21.61 22.16 -3.46
C ILE A 55 21.04 20.82 -3.92
N LEU A 56 21.65 20.18 -4.92
CA LEU A 56 21.28 18.83 -5.36
C LEU A 56 21.48 17.81 -4.22
N ALA A 57 22.57 17.90 -3.47
CA ALA A 57 22.83 17.05 -2.31
C ALA A 57 21.74 17.20 -1.22
N LEU A 58 21.28 18.42 -0.94
CA LEU A 58 20.13 18.67 -0.06
C LEU A 58 18.85 18.05 -0.63
N GLY A 59 18.64 18.14 -1.95
CA GLY A 59 17.53 17.46 -2.64
C GLY A 59 17.54 15.94 -2.43
N TYR A 60 18.69 15.28 -2.57
CA TYR A 60 18.84 13.84 -2.25
C TYR A 60 18.55 13.54 -0.78
N ALA A 61 19.09 14.34 0.14
CA ALA A 61 18.85 14.17 1.57
C ALA A 61 17.37 14.35 1.94
N GLU A 62 16.68 15.30 1.32
CA GLU A 62 15.25 15.54 1.53
C GLU A 62 14.40 14.39 0.97
N ARG A 63 14.71 13.88 -0.23
CA ARG A 63 14.08 12.66 -0.79
C ARG A 63 14.21 11.47 0.17
N ALA A 64 15.40 11.25 0.73
CA ALA A 64 15.65 10.20 1.71
C ALA A 64 14.90 10.45 3.04
N ARG A 65 14.83 11.71 3.49
CA ARG A 65 14.12 12.10 4.72
C ARG A 65 12.65 11.70 4.65
N ILE A 66 11.96 11.99 3.56
CA ILE A 66 10.52 11.67 3.41
C ILE A 66 10.25 10.26 2.89
N GLY A 67 11.29 9.54 2.44
CA GLY A 67 11.17 8.17 1.95
C GLY A 67 10.67 8.04 0.51
N LEU A 68 11.07 8.94 -0.39
CA LEU A 68 10.81 8.78 -1.83
C LEU A 68 11.68 7.64 -2.39
N GLY A 69 11.15 6.42 -2.29
CA GLY A 69 11.82 5.20 -2.66
C GLY A 69 12.87 4.75 -1.63
N SER A 70 13.59 3.68 -1.98
CA SER A 70 14.65 3.10 -1.14
C SER A 70 15.80 4.10 -0.94
N PRO A 71 16.29 4.31 0.29
CA PRO A 71 17.45 5.17 0.52
C PRO A 71 18.74 4.54 -0.04
N PHE A 72 18.81 3.22 -0.23
CA PHE A 72 19.92 2.57 -0.93
C PHE A 72 19.88 2.86 -2.44
N ARG A 73 18.68 2.93 -3.03
CA ARG A 73 18.48 3.46 -4.40
C ARG A 73 19.00 4.88 -4.50
N LEU A 74 18.62 5.75 -3.57
CA LEU A 74 19.08 7.15 -3.56
C LEU A 74 20.60 7.27 -3.39
N VAL A 75 21.24 6.43 -2.57
CA VAL A 75 22.70 6.37 -2.46
C VAL A 75 23.32 5.98 -3.80
N GLU A 76 22.82 4.94 -4.47
CA GLU A 76 23.38 4.55 -5.77
C GLU A 76 23.16 5.62 -6.84
N TYR A 77 22.01 6.29 -6.87
CA TYR A 77 21.77 7.43 -7.75
C TYR A 77 22.78 8.56 -7.47
N ALA A 78 22.95 8.96 -6.20
CA ALA A 78 23.90 10.01 -5.82
C ALA A 78 25.35 9.67 -6.24
N LEU A 79 25.76 8.41 -6.16
CA LEU A 79 27.09 7.96 -6.58
C LEU A 79 27.32 8.02 -8.10
N HIS A 80 26.25 7.96 -8.89
CA HIS A 80 26.31 7.97 -10.36
C HIS A 80 25.85 9.30 -10.98
N ASP A 81 25.43 10.26 -10.16
CA ASP A 81 24.89 11.54 -10.64
C ASP A 81 25.97 12.38 -11.34
N PRO A 82 25.85 12.65 -12.65
CA PRO A 82 26.87 13.36 -13.42
C PRO A 82 27.06 14.81 -12.96
N ASP A 83 26.04 15.43 -12.36
CA ASP A 83 26.11 16.83 -11.90
C ASP A 83 26.63 16.95 -10.45
N LEU A 84 26.83 15.83 -9.78
CA LEU A 84 27.54 15.80 -8.49
C LEU A 84 29.02 15.51 -8.75
N PRO A 85 29.96 16.36 -8.30
CA PRO A 85 31.38 16.05 -8.40
C PRO A 85 31.78 15.00 -7.34
N PRO A 86 32.88 14.26 -7.54
CA PRO A 86 33.30 13.18 -6.63
C PRO A 86 33.38 13.58 -5.16
N GLU A 87 33.83 14.81 -4.87
CA GLU A 87 33.93 15.37 -3.53
C GLU A 87 32.59 15.57 -2.80
N VAL A 88 31.47 15.56 -3.53
CA VAL A 88 30.11 15.63 -2.98
C VAL A 88 29.48 14.24 -2.87
N ARG A 89 29.73 13.37 -3.86
CA ARG A 89 29.08 12.04 -3.95
C ARG A 89 29.31 11.17 -2.72
N GLU A 90 30.56 11.03 -2.31
CA GLU A 90 30.93 10.14 -1.19
C GLU A 90 30.41 10.69 0.16
N PRO A 91 30.62 11.97 0.54
CA PRO A 91 30.04 12.52 1.76
C PRO A 91 28.51 12.47 1.79
N LEU A 92 27.84 12.71 0.65
CA LEU A 92 26.39 12.57 0.54
C LEU A 92 25.93 11.12 0.76
N ALA A 93 26.59 10.15 0.12
CA ALA A 93 26.27 8.73 0.26
C ALA A 93 26.40 8.27 1.73
N TYR A 94 27.51 8.59 2.39
CA TYR A 94 27.68 8.30 3.82
C TYR A 94 26.73 9.11 4.71
N GLY A 95 26.38 10.33 4.33
CA GLY A 95 25.38 11.14 5.02
C GLY A 95 24.00 10.49 4.99
N ILE A 96 23.56 9.97 3.84
CA ILE A 96 22.31 9.22 3.73
C ILE A 96 22.40 7.93 4.55
N LEU A 97 23.50 7.17 4.47
CA LEU A 97 23.69 5.96 5.29
C LEU A 97 23.61 6.25 6.80
N SER A 98 24.23 7.32 7.28
CA SER A 98 24.14 7.74 8.69
C SER A 98 22.69 8.04 9.09
N ARG A 99 21.94 8.73 8.22
CA ARG A 99 20.51 9.00 8.44
C ARG A 99 19.67 7.72 8.48
N ILE A 100 19.99 6.70 7.69
CA ILE A 100 19.31 5.40 7.76
C ILE A 100 19.56 4.76 9.13
N LEU A 101 20.82 4.76 9.61
CA LEU A 101 21.19 4.16 10.89
C LEU A 101 20.51 4.85 12.09
N SER A 102 20.41 6.18 12.06
CA SER A 102 19.72 6.97 13.09
C SER A 102 18.20 6.95 12.97
N GLY A 103 17.64 6.35 11.91
CA GLY A 103 16.20 6.33 11.66
C GLY A 103 15.63 7.68 11.18
N ALA A 104 16.47 8.57 10.66
CA ALA A 104 16.12 9.90 10.15
C ALA A 104 15.66 9.90 8.67
N THR A 105 15.18 8.77 8.17
CA THR A 105 14.59 8.54 6.85
C THR A 105 13.11 8.16 6.98
N TYR A 106 12.34 8.21 5.88
CA TYR A 106 10.93 7.77 5.85
C TYR A 106 9.99 8.53 6.81
N TYR A 107 10.21 9.83 7.02
CA TYR A 107 9.41 10.70 7.88
C TYR A 107 7.94 10.69 7.46
N VAL A 108 7.04 10.54 8.43
CA VAL A 108 5.59 10.65 8.26
C VAL A 108 5.13 11.88 9.02
N ASP A 109 4.47 12.79 8.31
CA ASP A 109 3.86 13.96 8.92
C ASP A 109 2.58 13.54 9.68
N PRO A 110 2.48 13.79 11.00
CA PRO A 110 1.31 13.42 11.79
C PRO A 110 -0.02 13.96 11.26
N ARG A 111 -0.02 15.07 10.51
CA ARG A 111 -1.24 15.66 9.94
C ARG A 111 -1.88 14.80 8.86
N ALA A 112 -1.12 13.92 8.20
CA ALA A 112 -1.71 12.92 7.32
C ALA A 112 -2.53 11.90 8.13
N VAL A 113 -2.07 11.57 9.33
CA VAL A 113 -2.72 10.61 10.24
C VAL A 113 -3.95 11.22 10.93
N ASP A 114 -4.02 12.55 11.07
CA ASP A 114 -5.22 13.23 11.56
C ASP A 114 -6.46 13.04 10.66
N MET A 115 -6.29 12.53 9.44
CA MET A 115 -7.40 12.10 8.60
C MET A 115 -8.08 10.83 9.15
N VAL A 116 -7.34 10.00 9.89
CA VAL A 116 -7.84 8.80 10.56
C VAL A 116 -8.49 9.20 11.87
N ARG A 117 -9.78 9.51 11.82
CA ARG A 117 -10.52 10.03 12.97
C ARG A 117 -10.92 8.93 13.94
N LEU A 118 -10.70 9.20 15.23
CA LEU A 118 -11.19 8.38 16.33
C LEU A 118 -12.62 8.81 16.68
N SER A 119 -13.52 7.83 16.79
CA SER A 119 -14.91 8.07 17.15
C SER A 119 -15.03 8.71 18.54
N GLY A 120 -15.94 9.68 18.68
CA GLY A 120 -16.15 10.42 19.93
C GLY A 120 -15.14 11.54 20.21
N VAL A 121 -14.06 11.63 19.42
CA VAL A 121 -13.08 12.71 19.55
C VAL A 121 -13.45 13.88 18.64
N SER A 122 -13.44 15.10 19.19
CA SER A 122 -13.68 16.31 18.38
C SER A 122 -12.68 16.41 17.24
N GLY A 123 -13.15 16.64 16.01
CA GLY A 123 -12.28 16.81 14.83
C GLY A 123 -11.34 18.02 14.89
N MET A 124 -11.49 18.89 15.90
CA MET A 124 -10.51 19.96 16.19
C MET A 124 -9.29 19.46 16.98
N ARG A 125 -9.34 18.27 17.57
CA ARG A 125 -8.21 17.64 18.25
C ARG A 125 -7.43 16.80 17.23
N GLY A 126 -6.18 17.18 16.97
CA GLY A 126 -5.24 16.33 16.23
C GLY A 126 -4.83 15.15 17.10
N THR A 127 -4.98 13.93 16.58
CA THR A 127 -4.63 12.67 17.27
C THR A 127 -3.52 11.92 16.55
N GLY A 128 -3.11 12.41 15.38
CA GLY A 128 -2.18 11.77 14.48
C GLY A 128 -0.81 11.54 15.07
N ALA A 129 -0.31 12.44 15.94
CA ALA A 129 0.98 12.25 16.60
C ALA A 129 0.96 11.06 17.58
N GLU A 130 -0.10 10.94 18.38
CA GLU A 130 -0.26 9.82 19.33
C GLU A 130 -0.50 8.49 18.60
N GLN A 131 -1.29 8.51 17.52
CA GLN A 131 -1.50 7.36 16.65
C GLN A 131 -0.19 6.94 15.99
N LEU A 132 0.61 7.88 15.47
CA LEU A 132 1.90 7.60 14.85
C LEU A 132 2.89 6.99 15.83
N GLU A 133 2.94 7.50 17.07
CA GLU A 133 3.78 6.94 18.12
C GLU A 133 3.35 5.50 18.48
N LEU A 134 2.04 5.24 18.57
CA LEU A 134 1.51 3.89 18.76
C LEU A 134 1.91 2.95 17.63
N ILE A 135 1.76 3.39 16.38
CA ILE A 135 2.12 2.60 15.20
C ILE A 135 3.62 2.26 15.24
N GLN A 136 4.47 3.25 15.50
CA GLN A 136 5.92 3.06 15.56
C GLN A 136 6.32 2.08 16.66
N ARG A 137 5.72 2.17 17.85
CA ARG A 137 6.00 1.24 18.96
C ARG A 137 5.65 -0.21 18.60
N VAL A 138 4.49 -0.43 17.97
CA VAL A 138 4.08 -1.79 17.55
C VAL A 138 5.02 -2.33 16.48
N ILE A 139 5.38 -1.52 15.49
CA ILE A 139 6.33 -1.94 14.45
C ILE A 139 7.70 -2.27 15.03
N GLU A 140 8.23 -1.49 15.98
CA GLU A 140 9.53 -1.77 16.60
C GLU A 140 9.51 -2.96 17.56
N ALA A 141 8.38 -3.22 18.23
CA ALA A 141 8.23 -4.36 19.15
C ALA A 141 8.03 -5.71 18.43
N ALA A 142 7.51 -5.70 17.21
CA ALA A 142 7.21 -6.92 16.46
C ALA A 142 8.47 -7.75 16.11
N PRO A 143 8.34 -9.07 15.89
CA PRO A 143 9.47 -9.93 15.53
C PRO A 143 10.21 -9.49 14.26
N THR A 144 9.46 -9.00 13.28
CA THR A 144 9.98 -8.44 12.02
C THR A 144 9.18 -7.18 11.67
N ALA A 145 9.76 -6.30 10.85
CA ALA A 145 9.04 -5.14 10.32
C ALA A 145 7.79 -5.54 9.52
N THR A 146 7.82 -6.71 8.85
CA THR A 146 6.68 -7.26 8.11
C THR A 146 5.56 -7.70 9.04
N ALA A 147 5.86 -8.41 10.14
CA ALA A 147 4.86 -8.71 11.16
C ALA A 147 4.25 -7.44 11.74
N GLY A 148 5.09 -6.45 12.09
CA GLY A 148 4.63 -5.16 12.60
C GLY A 148 3.68 -4.44 11.65
N GLU A 149 4.05 -4.33 10.37
CA GLU A 149 3.20 -3.72 9.32
C GLU A 149 1.82 -4.37 9.25
N ARG A 150 1.78 -5.70 9.26
CA ARG A 150 0.55 -6.49 9.15
C ARG A 150 -0.30 -6.40 10.42
N THR A 151 0.31 -6.42 11.60
CA THR A 151 -0.36 -6.16 12.89
C THR A 151 -1.05 -4.80 12.88
N ILE A 152 -0.40 -3.75 12.36
CA ILE A 152 -1.03 -2.42 12.23
C ILE A 152 -2.26 -2.49 11.34
N ARG A 153 -2.12 -3.02 10.13
CA ARG A 153 -3.23 -3.12 9.18
C ARG A 153 -4.39 -3.92 9.77
N LEU A 154 -4.11 -5.03 10.47
CA LEU A 154 -5.13 -5.87 11.09
C LEU A 154 -5.83 -5.15 12.25
N GLY A 155 -5.07 -4.52 13.15
CA GLY A 155 -5.65 -3.81 14.28
C GLY A 155 -6.51 -2.61 13.85
N TYR A 156 -6.09 -1.87 12.81
CA TYR A 156 -6.90 -0.80 12.24
C TYR A 156 -8.12 -1.33 11.47
N LEU A 157 -8.02 -2.47 10.78
CA LEU A 157 -9.19 -3.15 10.19
C LEU A 157 -10.23 -3.50 11.27
N LEU A 158 -9.80 -4.10 12.38
CA LEU A 158 -10.68 -4.45 13.49
C LEU A 158 -11.28 -3.19 14.15
N ALA A 159 -10.47 -2.15 14.36
CA ALA A 159 -10.94 -0.86 14.89
C ALA A 159 -11.97 -0.19 13.98
N ALA A 160 -11.84 -0.30 12.65
CA ALA A 160 -12.82 0.20 11.69
C ALA A 160 -14.10 -0.64 11.70
N ALA A 161 -13.95 -1.97 11.80
CA ALA A 161 -15.07 -2.90 11.87
C ALA A 161 -15.96 -2.63 13.07
N GLU A 162 -15.40 -2.24 14.21
CA GLU A 162 -16.15 -1.89 15.43
C GLU A 162 -16.51 -0.39 15.55
N ARG A 163 -16.26 0.41 14.52
CA ARG A 163 -16.50 1.87 14.49
C ARG A 163 -15.71 2.67 15.53
N THR A 164 -14.56 2.20 15.99
CA THR A 164 -13.61 2.98 16.80
C THR A 164 -12.88 4.02 15.94
N ILE A 165 -12.64 3.72 14.66
CA ILE A 165 -12.16 4.67 13.65
C ILE A 165 -13.20 4.89 12.56
N GLU A 166 -13.23 6.08 11.98
CA GLU A 166 -14.12 6.38 10.85
C GLU A 166 -13.77 5.49 9.63
N PRO A 167 -14.78 4.93 8.95
CA PRO A 167 -14.56 4.14 7.73
C PRO A 167 -14.05 5.04 6.61
N GLY A 168 -13.12 4.52 5.78
CA GLY A 168 -12.65 5.20 4.57
C GLY A 168 -11.28 5.87 4.65
N TYR A 169 -10.55 5.67 5.75
CA TYR A 169 -9.15 6.09 5.89
C TYR A 169 -8.20 4.90 6.12
N SER A 170 -8.64 3.70 5.78
CA SER A 170 -7.86 2.46 5.92
C SER A 170 -6.62 2.46 5.01
N SER A 171 -6.72 3.11 3.85
CA SER A 171 -5.62 3.32 2.92
C SER A 171 -4.51 4.18 3.55
N VAL A 172 -4.86 5.24 4.29
CA VAL A 172 -3.89 6.12 4.97
C VAL A 172 -3.05 5.32 5.97
N THR A 173 -3.68 4.49 6.79
CA THR A 173 -2.97 3.72 7.83
C THR A 173 -2.08 2.65 7.21
N ALA A 174 -2.49 2.05 6.08
CA ALA A 174 -1.66 1.14 5.31
C ALA A 174 -0.40 1.83 4.76
N HIS A 175 -0.52 3.06 4.24
CA HIS A 175 0.63 3.86 3.79
C HIS A 175 1.59 4.19 4.94
N VAL A 176 1.06 4.63 6.09
CA VAL A 176 1.87 4.95 7.28
C VAL A 176 2.61 3.70 7.79
N ALA A 177 1.91 2.57 7.89
CA ALA A 177 2.50 1.31 8.34
C ALA A 177 3.63 0.86 7.39
N ALA A 178 3.42 0.95 6.09
CA ALA A 178 4.43 0.61 5.09
C ALA A 178 5.69 1.47 5.25
N LEU A 179 5.54 2.80 5.34
CA LEU A 179 6.67 3.72 5.41
C LEU A 179 7.49 3.54 6.72
N LEU A 180 6.81 3.35 7.85
CA LEU A 180 7.48 3.09 9.13
C LEU A 180 8.16 1.72 9.17
N SER A 181 7.56 0.70 8.56
CA SER A 181 8.21 -0.60 8.42
C SER A 181 9.40 -0.54 7.48
N ASP A 182 9.34 0.23 6.39
CA ASP A 182 10.47 0.45 5.49
C ASP A 182 11.62 1.19 6.18
N ARG A 183 11.32 2.14 7.09
CA ARG A 183 12.32 2.76 7.98
C ARG A 183 13.08 1.73 8.81
N ARG A 184 12.35 0.81 9.46
CA ARG A 184 12.96 -0.26 10.27
C ARG A 184 13.78 -1.21 9.39
N ARG A 185 13.24 -1.65 8.24
CA ARG A 185 13.93 -2.54 7.29
C ARG A 185 15.24 -1.91 6.81
N ALA A 186 15.21 -0.65 6.38
CA ALA A 186 16.39 0.07 5.93
C ALA A 186 17.47 0.16 7.01
N ARG A 187 17.09 0.47 8.27
CA ARG A 187 18.04 0.50 9.39
C ARG A 187 18.70 -0.85 9.61
N GLU A 188 17.91 -1.92 9.68
CA GLU A 188 18.45 -3.27 9.89
C GLU A 188 19.33 -3.72 8.71
N ASP A 189 18.96 -3.36 7.48
CA ASP A 189 19.72 -3.65 6.27
C ASP A 189 21.05 -2.89 6.21
N ALA A 190 21.08 -1.62 6.63
CA ALA A 190 22.31 -0.84 6.71
C ALA A 190 23.27 -1.43 7.75
N VAL A 191 22.75 -1.86 8.92
CA VAL A 191 23.57 -2.57 9.92
C VAL A 191 24.14 -3.87 9.33
N GLN A 192 23.35 -4.63 8.57
CA GLN A 192 23.83 -5.86 7.92
C GLN A 192 24.89 -5.58 6.86
N LEU A 193 24.69 -4.55 6.04
CA LEU A 193 25.64 -4.11 5.01
C LEU A 193 26.99 -3.77 5.65
N LEU A 194 27.01 -2.93 6.68
CA LEU A 194 28.24 -2.49 7.33
C LEU A 194 28.95 -3.64 8.05
N ARG A 195 28.21 -4.57 8.67
CA ARG A 195 28.79 -5.78 9.27
C ARG A 195 29.41 -6.70 8.22
N ALA A 196 28.78 -6.80 7.04
CA ALA A 196 29.31 -7.60 5.95
C ALA A 196 30.58 -6.96 5.37
N ALA A 197 30.55 -5.65 5.09
CA ALA A 197 31.71 -4.89 4.64
C ALA A 197 32.89 -5.05 5.60
N ALA A 198 32.67 -4.86 6.91
CA ALA A 198 33.70 -5.03 7.93
C ALA A 198 34.24 -6.46 8.04
N ARG A 199 33.42 -7.49 7.76
CA ARG A 199 33.86 -8.89 7.81
C ARG A 199 34.78 -9.26 6.65
N TYR A 200 34.53 -8.67 5.48
CA TYR A 200 35.26 -8.99 4.24
C TYR A 200 36.31 -7.94 3.87
N ASP A 201 36.44 -6.87 4.66
CA ASP A 201 37.32 -5.72 4.39
C ASP A 201 36.99 -5.03 3.05
N ASP A 202 35.70 -4.96 2.73
CA ASP A 202 35.17 -4.34 1.51
C ASP A 202 34.68 -2.91 1.78
N ASP A 203 34.70 -2.06 0.75
CA ASP A 203 34.03 -0.74 0.79
C ASP A 203 32.50 -0.93 0.87
N PRO A 204 31.83 -0.38 1.91
CA PRO A 204 30.38 -0.43 2.04
C PRO A 204 29.60 0.09 0.83
N LEU A 205 30.09 1.12 0.13
CA LEU A 205 29.40 1.72 -1.01
C LEU A 205 29.49 0.83 -2.27
N VAL A 206 30.61 0.16 -2.47
CA VAL A 206 30.77 -0.87 -3.53
C VAL A 206 29.87 -2.07 -3.23
N LEU A 207 29.89 -2.55 -1.98
CA LEU A 207 29.07 -3.68 -1.55
C LEU A 207 27.57 -3.36 -1.64
N LEU A 208 27.17 -2.12 -1.37
CA LEU A 208 25.78 -1.64 -1.52
C LEU A 208 25.31 -1.78 -2.96
N ALA A 209 26.07 -1.27 -3.94
CA ALA A 209 25.70 -1.38 -5.35
C ALA A 209 25.59 -2.85 -5.80
N GLN A 210 26.45 -3.73 -5.26
CA GLN A 210 26.33 -5.16 -5.50
C GLN A 210 25.07 -5.76 -4.85
N TRP A 211 24.78 -5.42 -3.60
CA TRP A 211 23.58 -5.92 -2.90
C TRP A 211 22.28 -5.47 -3.55
N ARG A 212 22.24 -4.27 -4.15
CA ARG A 212 21.09 -3.83 -4.96
C ARG A 212 20.92 -4.69 -6.21
N ARG A 213 22.00 -4.90 -6.98
CA ARG A 213 22.00 -5.78 -8.17
C ARG A 213 21.58 -7.21 -7.84
N ASP A 214 22.03 -7.73 -6.71
CA ASP A 214 21.71 -9.07 -6.21
C ASP A 214 20.35 -9.12 -5.47
N ARG A 215 19.66 -7.98 -5.34
CA ARG A 215 18.38 -7.81 -4.62
C ARG A 215 18.43 -8.38 -3.20
N ARG A 216 19.42 -7.97 -2.41
CA ARG A 216 19.62 -8.47 -1.03
C ARG A 216 18.97 -7.60 0.04
N PHE A 217 18.65 -6.34 -0.28
CA PHE A 217 17.98 -5.43 0.65
C PHE A 217 16.52 -5.82 0.85
N ARG A 218 16.13 -6.03 2.12
CA ARG A 218 14.76 -6.37 2.51
C ARG A 218 13.81 -5.19 2.32
N VAL A 219 14.28 -3.96 2.45
CA VAL A 219 13.48 -2.76 2.16
C VAL A 219 13.15 -2.60 0.66
N GLU A 220 13.90 -3.28 -0.21
CA GLU A 220 13.65 -3.32 -1.66
C GLU A 220 12.93 -4.59 -2.10
N GLN A 221 12.51 -5.46 -1.16
CA GLN A 221 11.77 -6.67 -1.49
C GLN A 221 10.28 -6.38 -1.72
N PRO A 222 9.62 -7.15 -2.59
CA PRO A 222 8.17 -7.07 -2.80
C PRO A 222 7.38 -7.36 -1.53
N ALA A 223 6.33 -6.58 -1.27
CA ALA A 223 5.45 -6.76 -0.11
C ALA A 223 4.64 -8.07 -0.14
N LEU A 224 4.44 -8.66 -1.33
CA LEU A 224 3.79 -9.96 -1.55
C LEU A 224 4.70 -11.16 -1.26
N ALA A 225 5.95 -10.95 -0.83
CA ALA A 225 6.84 -12.06 -0.48
C ALA A 225 6.21 -12.97 0.59
N ALA A 226 6.59 -14.25 0.56
CA ALA A 226 6.03 -15.27 1.45
C ALA A 226 6.23 -14.91 2.92
N VAL A 227 5.15 -15.03 3.71
CA VAL A 227 5.14 -14.75 5.15
C VAL A 227 5.45 -16.02 5.92
N THR A 228 6.19 -15.90 7.01
CA THR A 228 6.50 -17.05 7.88
C THR A 228 5.37 -17.31 8.89
N VAL A 229 5.21 -18.57 9.31
CA VAL A 229 4.26 -18.98 10.36
C VAL A 229 4.40 -18.13 11.64
N ARG A 230 5.63 -17.75 12.00
CA ARG A 230 5.90 -16.91 13.18
C ARG A 230 5.35 -15.49 13.01
N GLU A 231 5.44 -14.93 11.81
CA GLU A 231 4.91 -13.60 11.52
C GLU A 231 3.39 -13.61 11.51
N GLU A 232 2.75 -14.63 10.91
CA GLU A 232 1.29 -14.79 10.96
C GLU A 232 0.78 -14.99 12.40
N GLN A 233 1.51 -15.73 13.23
CA GLN A 233 1.16 -15.93 14.63
C GLN A 233 1.22 -14.60 15.40
N SER A 234 2.27 -13.80 15.22
CA SER A 234 2.41 -12.48 15.85
C SER A 234 1.31 -11.54 15.39
N GLU A 235 1.02 -11.49 14.08
CA GLU A 235 -0.10 -10.72 13.52
C GLU A 235 -1.43 -11.08 14.19
N ALA A 236 -1.78 -12.38 14.22
CA ALA A 236 -3.03 -12.85 14.79
C ALA A 236 -3.15 -12.62 16.30
N THR A 237 -2.02 -12.64 17.01
CA THR A 237 -1.99 -12.43 18.48
C THR A 237 -2.08 -10.95 18.83
N GLU A 238 -1.33 -10.09 18.13
CA GLU A 238 -1.14 -8.68 18.52
C GLU A 238 -2.19 -7.75 17.89
N GLY A 239 -2.75 -8.10 16.72
CA GLY A 239 -3.75 -7.30 16.01
C GLY A 239 -4.96 -6.90 16.88
N PRO A 240 -5.63 -7.84 17.57
CA PRO A 240 -6.71 -7.52 18.50
C PRO A 240 -6.29 -6.60 19.65
N GLY A 241 -5.05 -6.74 20.14
CA GLY A 241 -4.48 -5.87 21.18
C GLY A 241 -4.32 -4.43 20.71
N LEU A 242 -3.93 -4.22 19.45
CA LEU A 242 -3.86 -2.89 18.86
C LEU A 242 -5.25 -2.25 18.72
N ALA A 243 -6.26 -3.00 18.26
CA ALA A 243 -7.62 -2.49 18.17
C ALA A 243 -8.13 -2.02 19.55
N LEU A 244 -7.84 -2.78 20.61
CA LEU A 244 -8.12 -2.38 21.98
C LEU A 244 -7.35 -1.11 22.38
N ALA A 245 -6.06 -0.99 22.03
CA ALA A 245 -5.27 0.20 22.34
C ALA A 245 -5.81 1.47 21.66
N LEU A 246 -6.29 1.37 20.41
CA LEU A 246 -6.96 2.45 19.70
C LEU A 246 -8.26 2.86 20.39
N ARG A 247 -9.05 1.87 20.84
CA ARG A 247 -10.27 2.13 21.61
C ARG A 247 -9.98 2.84 22.93
N THR A 248 -8.96 2.41 23.67
CA THR A 248 -8.51 3.07 24.90
C THR A 248 -7.96 4.48 24.63
N MET A 249 -7.34 4.72 23.48
CA MET A 249 -6.94 6.06 23.04
C MET A 249 -8.18 6.95 22.82
N ALA A 250 -9.16 6.47 22.04
CA ALA A 250 -10.42 7.19 21.80
C ALA A 250 -11.15 7.52 23.11
N GLN A 251 -11.23 6.55 24.05
CA GLN A 251 -11.82 6.74 25.38
C GLN A 251 -11.16 7.89 26.16
N ARG A 252 -9.83 7.87 26.27
CA ARG A 252 -9.08 8.90 27.00
C ARG A 252 -9.25 10.29 26.39
N GLN A 253 -9.32 10.36 25.06
CA GLN A 253 -9.43 11.62 24.33
C GLN A 253 -10.87 12.15 24.21
N SER A 254 -11.89 11.35 24.53
CA SER A 254 -13.30 11.76 24.50
C SER A 254 -13.76 12.46 25.80
N ALA A 255 -12.97 12.46 26.87
CA ALA A 255 -13.32 13.10 28.14
C ALA A 255 -13.42 14.65 28.02
N PRO A 256 -14.37 15.30 28.73
CA PRO A 256 -14.55 16.75 28.71
C PRO A 256 -13.27 17.49 29.06
N VAL A 257 -12.97 18.56 28.34
CA VAL A 257 -11.79 19.39 28.56
C VAL A 257 -11.98 20.20 29.84
N SER A 258 -11.63 19.61 30.97
CA SER A 258 -11.24 20.37 32.15
C SER A 258 -9.85 19.90 32.55
N LEU A 259 -8.88 20.81 32.42
CA LEU A 259 -7.50 20.68 32.93
C LEU A 259 -6.52 19.77 32.15
N VAL A 260 -6.45 19.88 30.83
CA VAL A 260 -5.24 19.46 30.11
C VAL A 260 -4.63 20.68 29.43
N ASP A 261 -3.60 21.22 30.07
CA ASP A 261 -2.75 22.27 29.49
C ASP A 261 -2.16 21.79 28.16
N GLY A 262 -2.13 22.74 27.22
CA GLY A 262 -1.23 22.85 26.07
C GLY A 262 -0.81 21.55 25.38
N ALA A 263 -1.31 21.38 24.15
CA ALA A 263 -0.73 20.53 23.13
C ALA A 263 0.78 20.39 23.31
N THR A 264 1.25 19.18 23.57
CA THR A 264 2.66 18.84 23.46
C THR A 264 3.06 19.10 22.02
N ALA A 265 3.60 20.28 21.78
CA ALA A 265 4.30 20.60 20.55
C ALA A 265 5.29 19.47 20.30
N ALA A 266 5.16 18.81 19.15
CA ALA A 266 6.16 17.86 18.68
C ALA A 266 7.53 18.50 18.86
N LYS A 267 8.49 17.77 19.44
CA LYS A 267 9.87 18.26 19.57
C LYS A 267 10.33 18.79 18.20
N PRO A 268 10.79 20.05 18.11
CA PRO A 268 11.33 20.57 16.85
C PRO A 268 12.61 19.79 16.51
N GLY A 269 12.77 19.39 15.25
CA GLY A 269 14.05 18.87 14.74
C GLY A 269 13.99 17.80 13.65
N HIS A 270 12.88 17.07 13.47
CA HIS A 270 12.82 15.98 12.47
C HIS A 270 11.74 16.12 11.38
N GLY A 271 10.74 16.98 11.60
CA GLY A 271 9.64 17.19 10.66
C GLY A 271 9.86 18.27 9.61
N GLU A 272 10.77 19.21 9.88
CA GLU A 272 11.06 20.33 8.98
C GLU A 272 11.80 19.86 7.74
N SER A 273 11.54 20.52 6.61
CA SER A 273 12.26 20.27 5.37
C SER A 273 13.73 20.64 5.54
N LEU A 274 14.62 19.87 4.91
CA LEU A 274 16.05 20.22 4.82
C LEU A 274 16.29 21.37 3.82
N LEU A 275 15.28 21.75 3.05
CA LEU A 275 15.35 22.82 2.06
C LEU A 275 14.81 24.12 2.67
N SER A 276 15.64 25.17 2.69
CA SER A 276 15.13 26.54 2.83
C SER A 276 14.28 26.91 1.61
N LEU A 277 13.49 27.99 1.68
CA LEU A 277 12.68 28.42 0.54
C LEU A 277 13.56 28.76 -0.67
N GLU A 278 14.67 29.46 -0.45
CA GLU A 278 15.65 29.82 -1.47
C GLU A 278 16.32 28.58 -2.07
N ALA A 279 16.70 27.60 -1.23
CA ALA A 279 17.25 26.34 -1.70
C ALA A 279 16.22 25.54 -2.52
N ALA A 280 14.95 25.56 -2.13
CA ALA A 280 13.86 24.92 -2.86
C ALA A 280 13.57 25.61 -4.21
N GLU A 281 13.66 26.96 -4.27
CA GLU A 281 13.54 27.69 -5.54
C GLU A 281 14.69 27.35 -6.50
N ARG A 282 15.93 27.28 -5.98
CA ARG A 282 17.08 26.87 -6.80
C ARG A 282 16.98 25.42 -7.22
N LEU A 283 16.58 24.50 -6.33
CA LEU A 283 16.39 23.09 -6.65
C LEU A 283 15.31 22.91 -7.72
N ARG A 284 14.20 23.65 -7.66
CA ARG A 284 13.19 23.63 -8.72
C ARG A 284 13.78 24.04 -10.07
N SER A 285 14.58 25.12 -10.09
CA SER A 285 15.24 25.60 -11.31
C SER A 285 16.22 24.56 -11.87
N LEU A 286 17.03 23.93 -11.01
CA LEU A 286 17.92 22.83 -11.40
C LEU A 286 17.14 21.61 -11.93
N ALA A 287 15.98 21.30 -11.36
CA ALA A 287 15.12 20.21 -11.84
C ALA A 287 14.48 20.53 -13.21
N ASP A 288 14.29 21.80 -13.56
CA ASP A 288 13.90 22.22 -14.90
C ASP A 288 15.07 22.11 -15.89
N GLU A 289 16.27 22.49 -15.48
CA GLU A 289 17.50 22.38 -16.29
C GLU A 289 17.86 20.91 -16.57
N ARG A 290 17.78 20.04 -15.55
CA ARG A 290 18.04 18.59 -15.65
C ARG A 290 16.96 17.86 -16.43
N ASN A 291 15.72 18.33 -16.37
CA ASN A 291 14.61 17.84 -17.19
C ASN A 291 14.36 16.32 -17.10
N TYR A 292 14.25 15.78 -15.88
CA TYR A 292 13.87 14.37 -15.69
C TYR A 292 12.43 14.07 -16.15
N PRO A 293 12.19 12.89 -16.74
CA PRO A 293 10.86 12.46 -17.15
C PRO A 293 9.90 12.34 -15.97
N ALA A 294 8.60 12.37 -16.27
CA ALA A 294 7.57 12.17 -15.28
C ALA A 294 7.64 10.76 -14.67
N GLN A 295 7.44 10.70 -13.36
CA GLN A 295 7.39 9.47 -12.58
C GLN A 295 5.95 9.24 -12.13
N ALA A 296 5.26 8.27 -12.73
CA ALA A 296 3.83 8.05 -12.48
C ALA A 296 3.45 7.87 -11.01
N PRO A 297 4.25 7.18 -10.15
CA PRO A 297 3.98 7.13 -8.72
C PRO A 297 3.77 8.49 -8.06
N ILE A 298 4.47 9.53 -8.52
CA ILE A 298 4.35 10.90 -8.01
C ILE A 298 3.22 11.64 -8.71
N ALA A 299 3.25 11.68 -10.05
CA ALA A 299 2.27 12.44 -10.82
C ALA A 299 0.84 11.98 -10.53
N VAL A 300 0.61 10.68 -10.36
CA VAL A 300 -0.72 10.14 -10.03
C VAL A 300 -1.10 10.41 -8.57
N ALA A 301 -0.17 10.34 -7.61
CA ALA A 301 -0.46 10.72 -6.22
C ALA A 301 -0.88 12.18 -6.09
N VAL A 302 -0.23 13.07 -6.85
CA VAL A 302 -0.60 14.49 -6.95
C VAL A 302 -1.98 14.64 -7.60
N GLU A 303 -2.22 13.97 -8.74
CA GLU A 303 -3.47 14.09 -9.49
C GLU A 303 -4.69 13.57 -8.71
N ILE A 304 -4.59 12.43 -8.04
CA ILE A 304 -5.67 11.87 -7.20
C ILE A 304 -6.08 12.86 -6.10
N ASN A 305 -5.14 13.67 -5.62
CA ASN A 305 -5.39 14.66 -4.56
C ASN A 305 -5.60 16.08 -5.10
N ARG A 306 -5.56 16.30 -6.41
CA ARG A 306 -5.62 17.64 -7.03
C ARG A 306 -6.86 18.41 -6.58
N ASP A 307 -8.03 17.79 -6.68
CA ASP A 307 -9.29 18.42 -6.26
C ASP A 307 -9.26 18.78 -4.76
N GLY A 308 -8.76 17.87 -3.92
CA GLY A 308 -8.62 18.11 -2.47
C GLY A 308 -7.62 19.21 -2.13
N LEU A 309 -6.54 19.33 -2.90
CA LEU A 309 -5.57 20.41 -2.78
C LEU A 309 -6.19 21.75 -3.18
N LEU A 310 -6.97 21.81 -4.27
CA LEU A 310 -7.48 23.06 -4.84
C LEU A 310 -8.80 23.55 -4.22
N ALA A 311 -9.66 22.64 -3.75
CA ALA A 311 -11.03 22.95 -3.30
C ALA A 311 -11.12 23.58 -1.89
N HIS A 312 -10.01 23.98 -1.27
CA HIS A 312 -10.01 24.50 0.08
C HIS A 312 -10.66 25.90 0.16
N ARG A 313 -11.69 26.02 1.01
CA ARG A 313 -12.42 27.29 1.22
C ARG A 313 -11.55 28.27 2.00
N GLY A 314 -11.64 29.56 1.68
CA GLY A 314 -10.92 30.62 2.40
C GLY A 314 -9.48 30.88 1.93
N LEU A 315 -8.96 30.12 0.94
CA LEU A 315 -7.64 30.41 0.36
C LEU A 315 -7.59 31.80 -0.28
N ARG A 316 -6.46 32.48 -0.13
CA ARG A 316 -6.15 33.69 -0.90
C ARG A 316 -5.75 33.31 -2.33
N ARG A 317 -5.77 34.28 -3.25
CA ARG A 317 -5.44 34.05 -4.67
C ARG A 317 -4.05 33.44 -4.86
N TRP A 318 -3.04 34.00 -4.20
CA TRP A 318 -1.65 33.52 -4.28
C TRP A 318 -1.47 32.12 -3.70
N GLN A 319 -2.21 31.74 -2.65
CA GLN A 319 -2.20 30.36 -2.13
C GLN A 319 -2.81 29.37 -3.13
N ARG A 320 -3.92 29.74 -3.81
CA ARG A 320 -4.49 28.94 -4.88
C ARG A 320 -3.52 28.76 -6.05
N GLU A 321 -2.86 29.83 -6.46
CA GLU A 321 -1.87 29.80 -7.55
C GLU A 321 -0.66 28.92 -7.18
N ALA A 322 -0.17 28.98 -5.93
CA ALA A 322 0.91 28.11 -5.47
C ALA A 322 0.50 26.63 -5.43
N ARG A 323 -0.72 26.32 -4.96
CA ARG A 323 -1.23 24.94 -4.96
C ARG A 323 -1.47 24.39 -6.36
N ALA A 324 -2.00 25.21 -7.28
CA ALA A 324 -2.15 24.84 -8.67
C ALA A 324 -0.81 24.55 -9.33
N ARG A 325 0.18 25.44 -9.11
CA ARG A 325 1.54 25.26 -9.60
C ARG A 325 2.18 23.97 -9.09
N PHE A 326 2.08 23.71 -7.78
CA PHE A 326 2.54 22.45 -7.20
C PHE A 326 1.89 21.24 -7.88
N ALA A 327 0.56 21.27 -8.07
CA ALA A 327 -0.17 20.18 -8.71
C ALA A 327 0.23 19.96 -10.18
N ASP A 328 0.63 21.01 -10.90
CA ASP A 328 1.01 20.94 -12.31
C ASP A 328 2.48 20.52 -12.52
N GLU A 329 3.37 20.92 -11.61
CA GLU A 329 4.82 20.78 -11.73
C GLU A 329 5.40 19.56 -11.00
N ALA A 330 4.76 19.07 -9.92
CA ALA A 330 5.26 17.97 -9.10
C ALA A 330 5.05 16.60 -9.78
N ILE A 331 5.86 16.32 -10.80
CA ILE A 331 5.76 15.11 -11.63
C ILE A 331 6.88 14.10 -11.40
N ASN A 332 7.93 14.46 -10.66
CA ASN A 332 9.06 13.60 -10.32
C ASN A 332 9.61 13.96 -8.91
N GLU A 333 10.55 13.16 -8.40
CA GLU A 333 11.03 13.21 -7.02
C GLU A 333 11.62 14.59 -6.65
N GLU A 334 12.43 15.18 -7.53
CA GLU A 334 13.10 16.48 -7.30
C GLU A 334 12.09 17.64 -7.30
N ARG A 335 11.18 17.66 -8.28
CA ARG A 335 10.10 18.67 -8.35
C ARG A 335 9.11 18.54 -7.21
N LEU A 336 8.83 17.32 -6.76
CA LEU A 336 7.95 17.07 -5.62
C LEU A 336 8.53 17.67 -4.32
N VAL A 337 9.79 17.39 -3.99
CA VAL A 337 10.40 17.92 -2.74
C VAL A 337 10.58 19.43 -2.77
N ALA A 338 11.04 19.97 -3.91
CA ALA A 338 11.17 21.42 -4.08
C ALA A 338 9.80 22.11 -3.99
N GLY A 339 8.81 21.62 -4.73
CA GLY A 339 7.45 22.15 -4.74
C GLY A 339 6.77 22.06 -3.37
N ALA A 340 6.96 20.96 -2.63
CA ALA A 340 6.40 20.79 -1.30
C ALA A 340 7.02 21.79 -0.29
N ALA A 341 8.34 22.00 -0.33
CA ALA A 341 9.02 22.99 0.53
C ALA A 341 8.56 24.43 0.22
N LEU A 342 8.39 24.78 -1.06
CA LEU A 342 7.87 26.08 -1.47
C LEU A 342 6.42 26.29 -1.02
N LEU A 343 5.56 25.29 -1.25
CA LEU A 343 4.17 25.35 -0.83
C LEU A 343 4.05 25.46 0.70
N ALA A 344 4.93 24.77 1.42
CA ALA A 344 4.98 24.82 2.88
C ALA A 344 5.27 26.22 3.44
N GLY A 345 6.14 27.01 2.80
CA GLY A 345 6.43 28.39 3.23
C GLY A 345 5.36 29.42 2.86
N VAL A 346 4.60 29.14 1.80
CA VAL A 346 3.50 29.99 1.32
C VAL A 346 2.23 29.73 2.12
N ASP A 347 1.99 28.49 2.53
CA ASP A 347 0.72 28.06 3.10
C ASP A 347 0.89 27.50 4.51
N ALA A 348 1.30 28.34 5.47
CA ALA A 348 1.65 27.91 6.84
C ALA A 348 0.54 27.10 7.56
N ASP A 349 -0.73 27.34 7.23
CA ASP A 349 -1.89 26.58 7.75
C ASP A 349 -2.06 25.18 7.12
N GLN A 350 -1.12 24.76 6.26
CA GLN A 350 -0.90 23.43 5.69
C GLN A 350 -1.92 22.36 6.14
N GLY A 351 -3.04 22.30 5.41
CA GLY A 351 -4.06 21.27 5.61
C GLY A 351 -3.52 19.85 5.36
N GLN A 352 -4.34 18.85 5.67
CA GLN A 352 -3.93 17.43 5.65
C GLN A 352 -3.56 16.88 4.27
N ARG A 353 -3.85 17.61 3.18
CA ARG A 353 -3.72 17.13 1.79
C ARG A 353 -2.29 17.07 1.28
N LEU A 354 -1.44 18.07 1.54
CA LEU A 354 -0.04 18.00 1.14
C LEU A 354 0.70 16.85 1.86
N PRO A 355 0.58 16.70 3.20
CA PRO A 355 1.07 15.51 3.90
C PRO A 355 0.61 14.18 3.30
N LEU A 356 -0.67 14.06 2.92
CA LEU A 356 -1.19 12.85 2.28
C LEU A 356 -0.55 12.59 0.91
N VAL A 357 -0.37 13.63 0.08
CA VAL A 357 0.31 13.52 -1.22
C VAL A 357 1.74 13.03 -1.05
N MET A 358 2.48 13.57 -0.07
CA MET A 358 3.85 13.15 0.22
C MET A 358 3.90 11.69 0.67
N LEU A 359 3.00 11.28 1.57
CA LEU A 359 2.87 9.91 2.06
C LEU A 359 2.53 8.91 0.94
N GLN A 360 1.57 9.26 0.07
CA GLN A 360 1.17 8.42 -1.06
C GLN A 360 2.26 8.33 -2.12
N SER A 361 2.91 9.45 -2.46
CA SER A 361 4.04 9.48 -3.40
C SER A 361 5.17 8.56 -2.94
N ALA A 362 5.56 8.67 -1.67
CA ALA A 362 6.58 7.81 -1.06
C ALA A 362 6.20 6.33 -1.12
N THR A 363 4.94 6.00 -0.80
CA THR A 363 4.48 4.61 -0.83
C THR A 363 4.35 4.07 -2.25
N PHE A 364 3.83 4.85 -3.20
CA PHE A 364 3.68 4.43 -4.58
C PHE A 364 5.04 4.19 -5.27
N LEU A 365 6.07 4.95 -4.90
CA LEU A 365 7.43 4.75 -5.41
C LEU A 365 8.07 3.42 -5.00
N ARG A 366 7.51 2.70 -4.02
CA ARG A 366 8.04 1.40 -3.57
C ARG A 366 8.19 0.41 -4.73
N VAL A 367 7.29 0.43 -5.72
CA VAL A 367 7.39 -0.45 -6.89
C VAL A 367 8.63 -0.18 -7.75
N TRP A 368 9.31 0.95 -7.56
CA TRP A 368 10.51 1.38 -8.29
C TRP A 368 11.79 1.27 -7.44
N ASN A 369 11.73 0.70 -6.23
CA ASN A 369 12.90 0.61 -5.34
C ASN A 369 14.08 -0.18 -5.94
N GLN A 370 13.81 -1.09 -6.88
CA GLN A 370 14.82 -1.89 -7.60
C GLN A 370 15.26 -1.26 -8.93
N GLU A 371 14.87 -0.02 -9.22
CA GLU A 371 15.30 0.68 -10.43
C GLU A 371 16.79 1.00 -10.36
N ASP A 372 17.52 0.73 -11.44
CA ASP A 372 18.92 1.15 -11.60
C ASP A 372 18.97 2.65 -11.93
N PRO A 373 20.05 3.36 -11.58
CA PRO A 373 20.24 4.76 -11.96
C PRO A 373 20.02 5.00 -13.46
N TRP A 374 19.40 6.14 -13.76
CA TRP A 374 19.26 6.68 -15.10
C TRP A 374 19.27 8.20 -15.03
N PHE A 375 20.02 8.83 -15.93
CA PHE A 375 20.13 10.27 -16.06
C PHE A 375 19.79 10.70 -17.49
N PRO A 376 19.20 11.89 -17.68
CA PRO A 376 19.00 12.47 -19.02
C PRO A 376 20.30 12.45 -19.84
N GLY A 377 20.21 11.87 -21.04
CA GLY A 377 21.37 11.63 -21.91
C GLY A 377 21.94 10.20 -21.84
N ASP A 378 21.56 9.40 -20.83
CA ASP A 378 21.95 8.00 -20.77
C ASP A 378 21.39 7.22 -21.97
N VAL A 379 22.25 6.36 -22.52
CA VAL A 379 21.90 5.50 -23.65
C VAL A 379 20.92 4.41 -23.24
N GLY A 380 20.05 4.02 -24.17
CA GLY A 380 19.06 2.96 -24.01
C GLY A 380 18.90 2.15 -25.29
N PRO A 381 18.08 1.09 -25.28
CA PRO A 381 17.72 0.38 -26.50
C PRO A 381 17.01 1.33 -27.47
N SER A 382 17.21 1.13 -28.77
CA SER A 382 16.44 1.85 -29.78
C SER A 382 15.04 1.23 -29.94
N ALA A 383 14.10 1.99 -30.51
CA ALA A 383 12.78 1.47 -30.86
C ALA A 383 12.89 0.21 -31.74
N ARG A 384 13.80 0.21 -32.71
CA ARG A 384 14.07 -0.94 -33.59
C ARG A 384 14.58 -2.16 -32.83
N ASP A 385 15.40 -1.98 -31.80
CA ASP A 385 15.89 -3.09 -30.98
C ASP A 385 14.74 -3.78 -30.24
N LEU A 386 13.80 -3.00 -29.70
CA LEU A 386 12.62 -3.52 -29.01
C LEU A 386 11.62 -4.13 -29.99
N GLU A 387 11.38 -3.49 -31.13
CA GLU A 387 10.55 -4.02 -32.22
C GLU A 387 11.07 -5.38 -32.70
N ALA A 388 12.37 -5.49 -32.96
CA ALA A 388 13.00 -6.73 -33.38
C ALA A 388 12.93 -7.81 -32.29
N ARG A 389 13.23 -7.45 -31.03
CA ARG A 389 13.26 -8.39 -29.90
C ARG A 389 11.89 -8.95 -29.56
N PHE A 390 10.86 -8.11 -29.52
CA PHE A 390 9.52 -8.48 -29.04
C PHE A 390 8.51 -8.67 -30.17
N GLY A 391 8.87 -8.34 -31.41
CA GLY A 391 8.00 -8.44 -32.58
C GLY A 391 6.92 -7.35 -32.64
N LEU A 392 7.14 -6.19 -32.02
CA LEU A 392 6.18 -5.07 -32.04
C LEU A 392 5.99 -4.54 -33.47
N ALA A 393 4.80 -4.01 -33.76
CA ALA A 393 4.50 -3.37 -35.04
C ALA A 393 5.09 -1.97 -35.18
N GLY A 394 5.41 -1.33 -34.05
CA GLY A 394 5.99 0.00 -33.99
C GLY A 394 5.95 0.57 -32.58
N ILE A 395 6.92 1.44 -32.27
CA ILE A 395 6.90 2.29 -31.07
C ILE A 395 6.90 3.75 -31.53
N ASP A 396 5.81 4.45 -31.25
CA ASP A 396 5.60 5.85 -31.63
C ASP A 396 5.64 6.76 -30.39
N PHE A 397 6.09 7.99 -30.59
CA PHE A 397 6.07 9.05 -29.59
C PHE A 397 5.23 10.22 -30.09
N ASP A 398 4.52 10.89 -29.18
CA ASP A 398 3.84 12.15 -29.51
C ASP A 398 4.86 13.25 -29.82
N LEU A 399 4.43 14.24 -30.61
CA LEU A 399 5.30 15.32 -31.08
C LEU A 399 5.70 16.31 -29.97
N ASP A 400 4.91 16.37 -28.91
CA ASP A 400 5.10 17.23 -27.74
C ASP A 400 5.89 16.52 -26.63
N LEU A 401 6.17 15.23 -26.76
CA LEU A 401 7.07 14.54 -25.85
C LEU A 401 8.51 15.01 -26.08
N ASP A 402 9.18 15.39 -25.00
CA ASP A 402 10.59 15.76 -25.05
C ASP A 402 11.45 14.61 -25.63
N PRO A 403 12.21 14.84 -26.72
CA PRO A 403 13.08 13.83 -27.31
C PRO A 403 14.10 13.25 -26.33
N ALA A 404 14.54 14.02 -25.32
CA ALA A 404 15.47 13.56 -24.29
C ALA A 404 14.88 12.44 -23.41
N TRP A 405 13.54 12.30 -23.35
CA TRP A 405 12.87 11.29 -22.55
C TRP A 405 12.65 9.97 -23.28
N GLN A 406 12.88 9.91 -24.60
CA GLN A 406 12.58 8.72 -25.41
C GLN A 406 13.42 7.51 -24.96
N SER A 407 14.72 7.70 -24.68
CA SER A 407 15.59 6.59 -24.24
C SER A 407 15.16 6.02 -22.88
N TYR A 408 14.66 6.87 -21.98
CA TYR A 408 14.07 6.46 -20.71
C TYR A 408 12.87 5.54 -20.92
N TYR A 409 11.87 5.97 -21.69
CA TYR A 409 10.67 5.17 -21.89
C TYR A 409 10.93 3.88 -22.69
N LEU A 410 11.88 3.88 -23.64
CA LEU A 410 12.32 2.66 -24.32
C LEU A 410 12.98 1.68 -23.35
N ARG A 411 13.86 2.17 -22.46
CA ARG A 411 14.46 1.35 -21.40
C ARG A 411 13.40 0.76 -20.48
N MET A 412 12.42 1.55 -20.04
CA MET A 412 11.31 1.07 -19.20
C MET A 412 10.46 0.01 -19.90
N LEU A 413 10.03 0.27 -21.13
CA LEU A 413 9.25 -0.66 -21.94
C LEU A 413 9.99 -1.98 -22.15
N GLY A 414 11.28 -1.91 -22.49
CA GLY A 414 12.11 -3.10 -22.68
C GLY A 414 12.27 -3.95 -21.42
N ARG A 415 12.41 -3.31 -20.24
CA ARG A 415 12.46 -4.01 -18.94
C ARG A 415 11.12 -4.65 -18.60
N ALA A 416 10.03 -3.90 -18.73
CA ALA A 416 8.70 -4.37 -18.40
C ALA A 416 8.26 -5.54 -19.29
N LEU A 417 8.52 -5.49 -20.60
CA LEU A 417 8.25 -6.61 -21.51
C LEU A 417 9.14 -7.83 -21.22
N ALA A 418 10.39 -7.63 -20.81
CA ALA A 418 11.26 -8.73 -20.41
C ALA A 418 10.77 -9.40 -19.11
N ASP A 419 10.31 -8.62 -18.13
CA ASP A 419 9.73 -9.15 -16.90
C ASP A 419 8.38 -9.84 -17.16
N LEU A 420 7.55 -9.31 -18.07
CA LEU A 420 6.32 -9.98 -18.49
C LEU A 420 6.59 -11.34 -19.16
N GLN A 421 7.62 -11.44 -20.00
CA GLN A 421 8.05 -12.72 -20.59
C GLN A 421 8.63 -13.69 -19.56
N ARG A 422 9.17 -13.22 -18.42
CA ARG A 422 9.57 -14.11 -17.32
C ARG A 422 8.35 -14.72 -16.64
N VAL A 423 7.33 -13.90 -16.39
CA VAL A 423 6.10 -14.33 -15.71
C VAL A 423 5.23 -15.23 -16.58
N VAL A 424 5.02 -14.83 -17.84
CA VAL A 424 4.22 -15.57 -18.82
C VAL A 424 5.07 -15.80 -20.08
N PRO A 425 5.92 -16.85 -20.12
CA PRO A 425 6.83 -17.08 -21.25
C PRO A 425 6.16 -17.24 -22.61
N THR A 426 4.88 -17.61 -22.63
CA THR A 426 4.07 -17.79 -23.85
C THR A 426 3.39 -16.49 -24.31
N VAL A 427 3.53 -15.39 -23.56
CA VAL A 427 2.94 -14.10 -23.91
C VAL A 427 3.47 -13.62 -25.26
N SER A 428 2.58 -13.16 -26.12
CA SER A 428 2.95 -12.60 -27.42
C SER A 428 2.37 -11.21 -27.59
N VAL A 429 3.26 -10.22 -27.67
CA VAL A 429 2.93 -8.84 -28.07
C VAL A 429 3.20 -8.61 -29.56
N ARG A 430 3.37 -9.69 -30.34
CA ARG A 430 3.75 -9.59 -31.74
C ARG A 430 2.67 -8.84 -32.53
N GLY A 431 3.07 -7.80 -33.25
CA GLY A 431 2.20 -6.95 -34.03
C GLY A 431 1.37 -5.96 -33.21
N LEU A 432 1.65 -5.80 -31.92
CA LEU A 432 1.12 -4.70 -31.09
C LEU A 432 1.92 -3.42 -31.41
N ARG A 433 1.24 -2.28 -31.53
CA ARG A 433 1.89 -0.96 -31.58
C ARG A 433 1.81 -0.32 -30.20
N VAL A 434 2.89 0.33 -29.78
CA VAL A 434 2.93 1.09 -28.53
C VAL A 434 3.09 2.56 -28.87
N ARG A 435 2.29 3.43 -28.25
CA ARG A 435 2.39 4.88 -28.37
C ARG A 435 2.64 5.48 -27.00
N ILE A 436 3.74 6.20 -26.85
CA ILE A 436 4.07 6.92 -25.62
C ILE A 436 3.70 8.37 -25.83
N GLY A 437 2.64 8.81 -25.15
CA GLY A 437 1.94 10.04 -25.47
C GLY A 437 0.55 10.09 -24.85
N ASP A 438 -0.14 11.19 -25.09
CA ASP A 438 -1.47 11.44 -24.53
C ASP A 438 -2.49 10.41 -25.01
N LEU A 439 -3.51 10.22 -24.19
CA LEU A 439 -4.62 9.34 -24.53
C LEU A 439 -5.46 9.97 -25.65
N PRO A 440 -6.03 9.15 -26.57
CA PRO A 440 -7.06 9.64 -27.46
C PRO A 440 -8.30 10.00 -26.65
N ASP A 441 -8.92 11.14 -26.96
CA ASP A 441 -10.08 11.72 -26.25
C ASP A 441 -9.82 12.09 -24.77
N ASP A 442 -10.75 12.80 -24.12
CA ASP A 442 -10.68 13.15 -22.68
C ASP A 442 -11.05 11.94 -21.80
N THR A 443 -10.27 10.86 -21.93
CA THR A 443 -10.47 9.65 -21.12
C THR A 443 -9.72 9.80 -19.79
N ARG A 444 -10.42 9.55 -18.67
CA ARG A 444 -9.80 9.54 -17.33
C ARG A 444 -9.04 8.23 -17.01
N ALA A 445 -8.55 7.54 -18.03
CA ALA A 445 -7.79 6.31 -17.85
C ALA A 445 -6.31 6.64 -17.58
N LEU A 446 -5.57 5.71 -16.97
CA LEU A 446 -4.13 5.88 -16.75
C LEU A 446 -3.31 5.46 -17.97
N ALA A 447 -3.84 4.53 -18.75
CA ALA A 447 -3.35 4.02 -20.03
C ALA A 447 -4.54 3.41 -20.80
N LEU A 448 -4.34 3.01 -22.05
CA LEU A 448 -5.41 2.45 -22.88
C LEU A 448 -4.89 1.47 -23.94
N HIS A 449 -5.48 0.28 -24.02
CA HIS A 449 -5.49 -0.55 -25.22
C HIS A 449 -6.68 -0.18 -26.12
N GLU A 450 -6.39 0.24 -27.36
CA GLU A 450 -7.41 0.48 -28.38
C GLU A 450 -7.51 -0.73 -29.32
N PRO A 451 -8.61 -1.52 -29.23
CA PRO A 451 -8.71 -2.81 -29.93
C PRO A 451 -8.91 -2.68 -31.45
N ARG A 452 -9.36 -1.53 -31.97
CA ARG A 452 -9.56 -1.37 -33.42
C ARG A 452 -8.25 -1.23 -34.18
N SER A 453 -7.34 -0.43 -33.65
CA SER A 453 -6.00 -0.23 -34.22
C SER A 453 -4.94 -1.13 -33.60
N ARG A 454 -5.28 -1.84 -32.51
CA ARG A 454 -4.37 -2.63 -31.69
C ARG A 454 -3.15 -1.81 -31.26
N VAL A 455 -3.44 -0.69 -30.60
CA VAL A 455 -2.45 0.26 -30.09
C VAL A 455 -2.57 0.34 -28.58
N LEU A 456 -1.43 0.30 -27.89
CA LEU A 456 -1.34 0.55 -26.46
C LEU A 456 -0.84 1.99 -26.25
N TYR A 457 -1.64 2.85 -25.65
CA TYR A 457 -1.31 4.22 -25.29
C TYR A 457 -0.79 4.28 -23.85
N LEU A 458 0.42 4.83 -23.69
CA LEU A 458 1.11 4.99 -22.41
C LEU A 458 1.43 6.47 -22.17
N PRO A 459 0.57 7.20 -21.45
CA PRO A 459 0.86 8.58 -21.10
C PRO A 459 2.12 8.70 -20.24
N PRO A 460 3.02 9.63 -20.52
CA PRO A 460 4.26 9.84 -19.76
C PRO A 460 4.06 9.96 -18.25
N ARG A 461 2.96 10.62 -17.85
CA ARG A 461 2.64 10.93 -16.44
C ARG A 461 1.93 9.79 -15.70
N THR A 462 1.26 8.87 -16.39
CA THR A 462 0.35 7.92 -15.72
C THR A 462 0.48 6.48 -16.20
N GLY A 463 1.07 6.25 -17.37
CA GLY A 463 1.10 4.94 -18.02
C GLY A 463 2.08 3.95 -17.39
N ALA A 464 3.09 4.41 -16.66
CA ALA A 464 3.94 3.50 -15.90
C ALA A 464 3.15 2.69 -14.87
N GLY A 465 3.49 1.42 -14.69
CA GLY A 465 2.80 0.55 -13.74
C GLY A 465 1.42 0.06 -14.21
N THR A 466 1.07 0.27 -15.48
CA THR A 466 -0.19 -0.21 -16.08
C THR A 466 0.02 -1.20 -17.23
N LEU A 467 1.27 -1.47 -17.62
CA LEU A 467 1.55 -2.23 -18.84
C LEU A 467 1.00 -3.67 -18.78
N ALA A 468 1.06 -4.35 -17.63
CA ALA A 468 0.49 -5.69 -17.48
C ALA A 468 -1.03 -5.68 -17.66
N HIS A 469 -1.71 -4.67 -17.12
CA HIS A 469 -3.15 -4.46 -17.30
C HIS A 469 -3.50 -4.26 -18.78
N GLU A 470 -2.80 -3.35 -19.47
CA GLU A 470 -3.08 -3.06 -20.88
C GLU A 470 -2.68 -4.20 -21.83
N VAL A 471 -1.61 -4.95 -21.52
CA VAL A 471 -1.28 -6.17 -22.28
C VAL A 471 -2.32 -7.26 -22.03
N ALA A 472 -2.93 -7.34 -20.84
CA ALA A 472 -4.04 -8.26 -20.61
C ALA A 472 -5.26 -7.92 -21.51
N HIS A 473 -5.55 -6.63 -21.74
CA HIS A 473 -6.53 -6.23 -22.75
C HIS A 473 -6.13 -6.68 -24.18
N ASP A 474 -4.85 -6.60 -24.55
CA ASP A 474 -4.38 -7.17 -25.84
C ASP A 474 -4.56 -8.69 -25.91
N LEU A 475 -4.28 -9.42 -24.83
CA LEU A 475 -4.50 -10.87 -24.77
C LEU A 475 -6.00 -11.20 -24.92
N ASP A 476 -6.88 -10.46 -24.27
CA ASP A 476 -8.32 -10.65 -24.41
C ASP A 476 -8.80 -10.32 -25.83
N TRP A 477 -8.24 -9.28 -26.46
CA TRP A 477 -8.48 -8.98 -27.88
C TRP A 477 -7.98 -10.11 -28.81
N GLN A 478 -6.79 -10.66 -28.56
CA GLN A 478 -6.26 -11.78 -29.34
C GLN A 478 -7.17 -13.01 -29.22
N LEU A 479 -7.67 -13.29 -28.02
CA LEU A 479 -8.61 -14.36 -27.78
C LEU A 479 -9.94 -14.10 -28.51
N ALA A 480 -10.42 -12.86 -28.52
CA ALA A 480 -11.64 -12.46 -29.23
C ALA A 480 -11.51 -12.73 -30.74
N ARG A 481 -10.36 -12.36 -31.30
CA ARG A 481 -10.06 -12.57 -32.72
C ARG A 481 -9.94 -14.05 -33.07
N ARG A 482 -9.28 -14.86 -32.24
CA ARG A 482 -9.11 -16.30 -32.48
C ARG A 482 -10.42 -17.08 -32.31
N ARG A 483 -11.23 -16.74 -31.30
CA ARG A 483 -12.40 -17.52 -30.90
C ARG A 483 -13.71 -17.05 -31.57
N TYR A 484 -13.91 -15.75 -31.70
CA TYR A 484 -15.14 -15.16 -32.23
C TYR A 484 -14.97 -14.52 -33.61
N GLY A 485 -13.76 -14.50 -34.17
CA GLY A 485 -13.48 -13.82 -35.44
C GLY A 485 -13.67 -12.30 -35.38
N ALA A 486 -13.78 -11.72 -34.17
CA ALA A 486 -14.02 -10.31 -33.98
C ALA A 486 -12.80 -9.48 -34.38
N ARG A 487 -13.05 -8.36 -35.06
CA ARG A 487 -12.00 -7.39 -35.44
C ARG A 487 -11.80 -6.26 -34.42
N ALA A 488 -12.73 -6.13 -33.47
CA ALA A 488 -12.68 -5.16 -32.38
C ALA A 488 -13.41 -5.73 -31.16
N GLY A 489 -13.00 -5.28 -29.96
CA GLY A 489 -13.55 -5.71 -28.68
C GLY A 489 -12.79 -6.87 -28.02
N TYR A 490 -13.36 -7.37 -26.93
CA TYR A 490 -12.71 -8.28 -25.99
C TYR A 490 -13.51 -9.58 -25.82
N ALA A 491 -12.82 -10.71 -25.65
CA ALA A 491 -13.43 -12.04 -25.64
C ALA A 491 -14.28 -12.25 -24.38
N THR A 492 -13.83 -11.75 -23.23
CA THR A 492 -14.55 -11.84 -21.95
C THR A 492 -15.89 -11.08 -22.01
N ASP A 493 -15.89 -9.86 -22.56
CA ASP A 493 -17.10 -9.06 -22.79
C ASP A 493 -18.09 -9.78 -23.70
N MET A 494 -17.59 -10.40 -24.78
CA MET A 494 -18.42 -11.16 -25.73
C MET A 494 -18.99 -12.43 -25.08
N ALA A 495 -18.15 -13.18 -24.36
CA ALA A 495 -18.54 -14.43 -23.70
C ALA A 495 -19.70 -14.22 -22.70
N VAL A 496 -19.61 -13.17 -21.87
CA VAL A 496 -20.63 -12.85 -20.86
C VAL A 496 -21.94 -12.37 -21.50
N ARG A 497 -21.88 -11.71 -22.67
CA ARG A 497 -23.08 -11.28 -23.42
C ARG A 497 -23.80 -12.43 -24.11
N ASP A 498 -23.07 -13.37 -24.72
CA ASP A 498 -23.67 -14.42 -25.55
C ASP A 498 -24.20 -15.61 -24.73
N ARG A 499 -23.73 -15.81 -23.48
CA ARG A 499 -24.19 -16.80 -22.46
C ARG A 499 -24.33 -18.27 -22.90
N ARG A 500 -24.05 -18.65 -24.15
CA ARG A 500 -24.21 -20.02 -24.67
C ARG A 500 -23.01 -20.90 -24.34
N GLY A 501 -23.00 -21.51 -23.16
CA GLY A 501 -22.13 -22.65 -22.83
C GLY A 501 -20.62 -22.40 -22.94
N ASP A 502 -20.18 -21.14 -22.99
CA ASP A 502 -18.77 -20.80 -23.16
C ASP A 502 -18.02 -21.00 -21.82
N ARG A 503 -16.92 -21.78 -21.86
CA ARG A 503 -16.04 -21.98 -20.71
C ARG A 503 -15.48 -20.65 -20.17
N ILE A 504 -15.25 -19.66 -21.03
CA ILE A 504 -14.83 -18.30 -20.64
C ILE A 504 -15.94 -17.62 -19.84
N ALA A 505 -17.20 -17.77 -20.23
CA ALA A 505 -18.31 -17.18 -19.48
C ALA A 505 -18.42 -17.80 -18.07
N SER A 506 -18.22 -19.12 -17.96
CA SER A 506 -18.16 -19.80 -16.66
C SER A 506 -16.99 -19.33 -15.79
N ALA A 507 -15.79 -19.22 -16.38
CA ALA A 507 -14.63 -18.69 -15.69
C ALA A 507 -14.85 -17.23 -15.25
N MET A 508 -15.42 -16.39 -16.12
CA MET A 508 -15.75 -15.00 -15.80
C MET A 508 -16.80 -14.86 -14.72
N MET A 509 -17.75 -15.79 -14.58
CA MET A 509 -18.66 -15.80 -13.42
C MET A 509 -17.90 -16.08 -12.12
N GLY A 510 -16.94 -17.02 -12.13
CA GLY A 510 -16.05 -17.25 -10.98
C GLY A 510 -15.17 -16.05 -10.65
N LEU A 511 -14.59 -15.42 -11.68
CA LEU A 511 -13.75 -14.23 -11.55
C LEU A 511 -14.55 -12.96 -11.24
N SER A 512 -15.85 -12.90 -11.54
CA SER A 512 -16.72 -11.77 -11.17
C SER A 512 -17.30 -11.92 -9.77
N ALA A 513 -17.54 -13.14 -9.30
CA ALA A 513 -18.07 -13.40 -7.96
C ALA A 513 -17.14 -12.89 -6.85
N SER A 514 -15.84 -12.81 -7.12
CA SER A 514 -14.85 -12.17 -6.24
C SER A 514 -15.00 -10.64 -6.10
N LEU A 515 -15.74 -9.99 -7.00
CA LEU A 515 -15.89 -8.52 -7.01
C LEU A 515 -16.94 -8.01 -6.03
N VAL A 516 -17.77 -8.89 -5.47
CA VAL A 516 -18.87 -8.57 -4.56
C VAL A 516 -18.36 -8.14 -3.17
N GLN A 517 -17.04 -8.07 -2.94
CA GLN A 517 -16.47 -7.40 -1.78
C GLN A 517 -16.26 -5.90 -2.10
N PRO A 518 -17.09 -4.99 -1.56
CA PRO A 518 -16.87 -3.56 -1.74
C PRO A 518 -15.70 -3.11 -0.86
N MET A 519 -14.67 -2.53 -1.50
CA MET A 519 -13.85 -1.56 -0.79
C MET A 519 -14.64 -0.25 -0.70
N THR A 520 -14.81 0.21 0.53
CA THR A 520 -15.70 1.31 0.95
C THR A 520 -15.30 2.72 0.49
N GLU A 521 -14.32 2.87 -0.41
CA GLU A 521 -13.72 4.19 -0.67
C GLU A 521 -14.12 4.86 -2.00
N SER A 522 -14.94 4.23 -2.86
CA SER A 522 -15.66 4.93 -3.96
C SER A 522 -16.74 4.08 -4.62
N PRO A 523 -17.87 4.68 -5.08
CA PRO A 523 -18.83 3.97 -5.91
C PRO A 523 -18.14 3.45 -7.17
N LEU A 524 -18.23 2.14 -7.41
CA LEU A 524 -17.66 1.51 -8.59
C LEU A 524 -18.30 2.14 -9.84
N ARG A 525 -17.48 2.80 -10.67
CA ARG A 525 -17.94 3.30 -11.97
C ARG A 525 -18.42 2.11 -12.83
N PRO A 526 -19.46 2.25 -13.67
CA PRO A 526 -19.95 1.15 -14.52
C PRO A 526 -18.89 0.49 -15.42
N HIS A 527 -17.85 1.24 -15.79
CA HIS A 527 -16.71 0.70 -16.55
C HIS A 527 -15.83 -0.25 -15.72
N ALA A 528 -15.72 -0.05 -14.40
CA ALA A 528 -14.87 -0.81 -13.49
C ALA A 528 -15.38 -2.24 -13.22
N THR A 529 -16.58 -2.59 -13.67
CA THR A 529 -17.21 -3.91 -13.54
C THR A 529 -17.37 -4.63 -14.88
N ARG A 530 -16.79 -4.08 -15.96
CA ARG A 530 -16.77 -4.76 -17.26
C ARG A 530 -15.93 -6.04 -17.19
N PRO A 531 -16.39 -7.16 -17.79
CA PRO A 531 -15.65 -8.41 -17.83
C PRO A 531 -14.18 -8.26 -18.25
N ALA A 532 -13.88 -7.46 -19.28
CA ALA A 532 -12.51 -7.22 -19.73
C ALA A 532 -11.64 -6.53 -18.66
N GLU A 533 -12.18 -5.54 -17.93
CA GLU A 533 -11.46 -4.87 -16.84
C GLU A 533 -11.19 -5.79 -15.66
N ILE A 534 -12.13 -6.70 -15.38
CA ILE A 534 -12.00 -7.69 -14.30
C ILE A 534 -10.86 -8.67 -14.63
N PHE A 535 -10.81 -9.14 -15.88
CA PHE A 535 -9.74 -9.98 -16.37
C PHE A 535 -8.38 -9.28 -16.36
N ALA A 536 -8.33 -8.02 -16.81
CA ALA A 536 -7.10 -7.23 -16.83
C ALA A 536 -6.54 -6.99 -15.41
N ARG A 537 -7.39 -6.63 -14.44
CA ARG A 537 -7.01 -6.50 -13.02
C ARG A 537 -6.54 -7.81 -12.42
N GLY A 538 -7.22 -8.92 -12.70
CA GLY A 538 -6.79 -10.24 -12.22
C GLY A 538 -5.41 -10.61 -12.78
N SER A 539 -5.17 -10.33 -14.06
CA SER A 539 -3.89 -10.58 -14.71
C SER A 539 -2.77 -9.70 -14.13
N ASP A 540 -3.04 -8.42 -13.91
CA ASP A 540 -2.08 -7.47 -13.32
C ASP A 540 -1.65 -7.91 -11.91
N TRP A 541 -2.60 -8.34 -11.08
CA TRP A 541 -2.30 -8.94 -9.78
C TRP A 541 -1.42 -10.19 -9.88
N LEU A 542 -1.79 -11.13 -10.76
CA LEU A 542 -1.04 -12.38 -10.92
C LEU A 542 0.40 -12.11 -11.38
N VAL A 543 0.59 -11.11 -12.25
CA VAL A 543 1.91 -10.66 -12.67
C VAL A 543 2.73 -10.14 -11.49
N ALA A 544 2.15 -9.28 -10.65
CA ALA A 544 2.80 -8.79 -9.45
C ALA A 544 3.17 -9.92 -8.48
N ALA A 545 2.27 -10.89 -8.28
CA ALA A 545 2.49 -12.01 -7.37
C ALA A 545 3.64 -12.93 -7.85
N VAL A 546 3.71 -13.25 -9.14
CA VAL A 546 4.79 -14.07 -9.70
C VAL A 546 6.13 -13.34 -9.65
N LEU A 547 6.17 -12.03 -9.95
CA LEU A 547 7.39 -11.25 -9.76
C LEU A 547 7.84 -11.25 -8.30
N ALA A 548 6.89 -11.11 -7.37
CA ALA A 548 7.18 -11.12 -5.94
C ALA A 548 7.81 -12.43 -5.46
N ARG A 549 7.36 -13.58 -5.99
CA ARG A 549 7.99 -14.89 -5.75
C ARG A 549 9.48 -14.90 -6.09
N ASP A 550 9.87 -14.19 -7.15
CA ASP A 550 11.25 -14.10 -7.62
C ASP A 550 12.05 -12.93 -7.00
N GLY A 551 11.47 -12.27 -5.99
CA GLY A 551 12.04 -11.11 -5.32
C GLY A 551 12.11 -9.86 -6.21
N ARG A 552 11.29 -9.78 -7.27
CA ARG A 552 11.23 -8.65 -8.21
C ARG A 552 10.02 -7.76 -7.95
N LEU A 553 10.23 -6.44 -8.02
CA LEU A 553 9.15 -5.46 -7.96
C LEU A 553 8.49 -5.25 -9.33
N GLY A 554 7.26 -4.73 -9.31
CA GLY A 554 6.47 -4.47 -10.51
C GLY A 554 7.02 -3.40 -11.45
N GLY A 555 7.81 -2.44 -10.95
CA GLY A 555 8.44 -1.40 -11.76
C GLY A 555 7.45 -0.66 -12.67
N TYR A 556 7.73 -0.66 -13.98
CA TYR A 556 6.86 -0.10 -15.02
C TYR A 556 5.74 -1.07 -15.45
N LEU A 557 5.85 -2.36 -15.10
CA LEU A 557 4.91 -3.39 -15.54
C LEU A 557 3.59 -3.33 -14.76
N THR A 558 3.68 -3.19 -13.44
CA THR A 558 2.51 -3.14 -12.55
C THR A 558 2.78 -2.23 -11.34
N SER A 559 1.76 -1.45 -10.96
CA SER A 559 1.78 -0.62 -9.76
C SER A 559 1.34 -1.36 -8.50
N PHE A 560 0.81 -2.59 -8.64
CA PHE A 560 0.27 -3.36 -7.54
C PHE A 560 1.38 -3.77 -6.56
N GLN A 561 1.20 -3.46 -5.28
CA GLN A 561 2.16 -3.85 -4.22
C GLN A 561 1.60 -4.99 -3.38
N ASP A 562 0.37 -4.85 -2.89
CA ASP A 562 -0.34 -5.85 -2.09
C ASP A 562 -1.86 -5.55 -2.07
N PRO A 563 -2.72 -6.41 -1.49
CA PRO A 563 -4.17 -6.21 -1.51
C PRO A 563 -4.70 -4.94 -0.83
N MET A 564 -3.95 -4.30 0.07
CA MET A 564 -4.32 -3.04 0.72
C MET A 564 -3.63 -1.84 0.05
N LEU A 565 -2.44 -2.04 -0.49
CA LEU A 565 -1.70 -1.06 -1.27
C LEU A 565 -1.68 -1.48 -2.75
N THR A 566 -2.82 -1.27 -3.42
CA THR A 566 -2.99 -1.66 -4.84
C THR A 566 -2.23 -0.77 -5.82
N GLY A 567 -1.38 0.13 -5.31
CA GLY A 567 -0.74 1.19 -6.07
C GLY A 567 -1.74 2.28 -6.47
N TYR A 568 -1.52 2.86 -7.64
CA TYR A 568 -2.44 3.80 -8.27
C TYR A 568 -3.30 3.14 -9.35
N GLY A 569 -3.04 1.87 -9.67
CA GLY A 569 -3.93 1.02 -10.47
C GLY A 569 -5.18 0.59 -9.70
N THR A 570 -6.18 0.12 -10.42
CA THR A 570 -7.45 -0.38 -9.83
C THR A 570 -7.44 -1.89 -9.56
N THR A 571 -6.23 -2.45 -9.46
CA THR A 571 -5.93 -3.88 -9.35
C THR A 571 -6.41 -4.44 -8.03
N ARG A 572 -6.81 -5.71 -8.01
CA ARG A 572 -7.33 -6.38 -6.80
C ARG A 572 -6.61 -7.68 -6.55
N GLY A 573 -6.34 -7.94 -5.27
CA GLY A 573 -5.83 -9.24 -4.82
C GLY A 573 -6.80 -10.39 -5.07
N PRO A 574 -6.38 -11.63 -4.76
CA PRO A 574 -7.26 -12.78 -4.89
C PRO A 574 -8.40 -12.66 -3.88
N ASP A 575 -9.52 -13.29 -4.20
CA ASP A 575 -10.66 -13.29 -3.30
C ASP A 575 -10.45 -14.20 -2.10
N ILE A 576 -11.22 -13.94 -1.05
CA ILE A 576 -11.18 -14.73 0.17
C ILE A 576 -11.48 -16.20 -0.12
N SER A 577 -12.30 -16.57 -1.11
CA SER A 577 -12.60 -17.98 -1.41
C SER A 577 -11.52 -18.70 -2.24
N GLY A 578 -10.57 -17.95 -2.82
CA GLY A 578 -9.55 -18.47 -3.74
C GLY A 578 -10.09 -18.94 -5.09
N GLY A 579 -11.35 -18.63 -5.42
CA GLY A 579 -12.01 -19.04 -6.66
C GLY A 579 -11.57 -18.23 -7.89
N ALA A 580 -11.08 -17.01 -7.70
CA ALA A 580 -10.63 -16.12 -8.78
C ALA A 580 -9.40 -16.67 -9.51
N VAL A 581 -8.48 -17.30 -8.80
CA VAL A 581 -7.21 -17.80 -9.37
C VAL A 581 -7.43 -18.92 -10.39
N PRO A 582 -8.13 -20.03 -10.09
CA PRO A 582 -8.40 -21.06 -11.09
C PRO A 582 -9.25 -20.51 -12.26
N ALA A 583 -10.15 -19.55 -12.01
CA ALA A 583 -10.92 -18.89 -13.05
C ALA A 583 -10.03 -18.07 -14.01
N LEU A 584 -9.12 -17.26 -13.47
CA LEU A 584 -8.16 -16.48 -14.23
C LEU A 584 -7.23 -17.36 -15.05
N LEU A 585 -6.65 -18.39 -14.43
CA LEU A 585 -5.78 -19.36 -15.09
C LEU A 585 -6.51 -20.06 -16.25
N SER A 586 -7.78 -20.42 -16.08
CA SER A 586 -8.59 -21.03 -17.14
C SER A 586 -8.82 -20.10 -18.34
N ILE A 587 -8.83 -18.78 -18.14
CA ILE A 587 -8.93 -17.81 -19.26
C ILE A 587 -7.57 -17.68 -19.95
N LEU A 588 -6.49 -17.57 -19.18
CA LEU A 588 -5.12 -17.46 -19.69
C LEU A 588 -4.70 -18.68 -20.52
N ASP A 589 -5.12 -19.89 -20.14
CA ASP A 589 -4.88 -21.13 -20.90
C ASP A 589 -5.35 -21.05 -22.36
N GLY A 590 -6.32 -20.18 -22.67
CA GLY A 590 -6.82 -19.96 -24.03
C GLY A 590 -5.93 -19.06 -24.91
N VAL A 591 -5.02 -18.29 -24.33
CA VAL A 591 -4.27 -17.25 -25.07
C VAL A 591 -2.77 -17.22 -24.77
N ALA A 592 -2.39 -17.32 -23.49
CA ALA A 592 -1.02 -17.28 -23.00
C ALA A 592 -0.90 -18.20 -21.78
N PRO A 593 -0.83 -19.54 -21.99
CA PRO A 593 -0.75 -20.51 -20.91
C PRO A 593 0.48 -20.27 -20.02
N MET A 594 0.29 -20.40 -18.71
CA MET A 594 1.39 -20.34 -17.75
C MET A 594 2.17 -21.66 -17.72
N VAL A 595 3.44 -21.59 -17.30
CA VAL A 595 4.24 -22.79 -17.02
C VAL A 595 3.66 -23.52 -15.80
N ASP A 596 3.69 -24.86 -15.83
CA ASP A 596 3.08 -25.72 -14.81
C ASP A 596 3.54 -25.37 -13.39
N ASP A 597 4.85 -25.19 -13.16
CA ASP A 597 5.42 -24.79 -11.86
C ASP A 597 4.86 -23.47 -11.30
N THR A 598 4.55 -22.51 -12.18
CA THR A 598 3.95 -21.23 -11.76
C THR A 598 2.47 -21.39 -11.50
N ARG A 599 1.79 -22.22 -12.31
CA ARG A 599 0.37 -22.54 -12.15
C ARG A 599 0.10 -23.27 -10.83
N GLU A 600 0.86 -24.32 -10.54
CA GLU A 600 0.75 -25.12 -9.32
C GLU A 600 0.99 -24.24 -8.09
N TRP A 601 2.08 -23.48 -8.09
CA TRP A 601 2.36 -22.53 -7.01
C TRP A 601 1.23 -21.52 -6.80
N ALA A 602 0.66 -20.95 -7.87
CA ALA A 602 -0.42 -19.97 -7.75
C ALA A 602 -1.70 -20.61 -7.15
N LEU A 603 -2.01 -21.85 -7.53
CA LEU A 603 -3.15 -22.59 -6.99
C LEU A 603 -2.94 -22.99 -5.53
N GLU A 604 -1.71 -23.36 -5.15
CA GLU A 604 -1.36 -23.68 -3.76
C GLU A 604 -1.38 -22.43 -2.87
N THR A 605 -0.85 -21.31 -3.37
CA THR A 605 -0.67 -20.08 -2.60
C THR A 605 -1.96 -19.26 -2.51
N TYR A 606 -2.75 -19.23 -3.58
CA TYR A 606 -3.90 -18.32 -3.71
C TYR A 606 -5.21 -19.01 -4.11
N GLY A 607 -5.18 -20.30 -4.42
CA GLY A 607 -6.36 -21.07 -4.81
C GLY A 607 -7.27 -21.51 -3.64
N PRO A 608 -8.32 -22.29 -3.92
CA PRO A 608 -9.38 -22.60 -2.95
C PRO A 608 -8.99 -23.63 -1.87
N GLN A 609 -7.80 -24.22 -1.96
CA GLN A 609 -7.32 -25.19 -0.97
C GLN A 609 -6.32 -24.56 0.01
N ARG A 610 -5.99 -23.28 -0.13
CA ARG A 610 -5.04 -22.62 0.75
C ARG A 610 -5.65 -22.35 2.13
N PRO A 611 -4.82 -22.23 3.18
CA PRO A 611 -5.24 -21.62 4.43
C PRO A 611 -5.46 -20.11 4.25
N LEU A 612 -6.39 -19.56 5.04
CA LEU A 612 -6.56 -18.11 5.13
C LEU A 612 -5.46 -17.50 5.98
N THR A 613 -4.91 -16.38 5.53
CA THR A 613 -4.04 -15.54 6.36
C THR A 613 -4.85 -14.89 7.50
N PRO A 614 -4.21 -14.41 8.58
CA PRO A 614 -4.92 -13.72 9.66
C PRO A 614 -5.77 -12.54 9.16
N MET A 615 -5.22 -11.72 8.26
CA MET A 615 -5.96 -10.64 7.60
C MET A 615 -7.22 -11.12 6.86
N GLU A 616 -7.13 -12.20 6.08
CA GLU A 616 -8.28 -12.72 5.32
C GLU A 616 -9.32 -13.36 6.23
N LEU A 617 -8.90 -14.01 7.31
CA LEU A 617 -9.80 -14.52 8.34
C LEU A 617 -10.61 -13.38 8.97
N ALA A 618 -9.95 -12.29 9.33
CA ALA A 618 -10.63 -11.12 9.89
C ALA A 618 -11.58 -10.48 8.87
N ARG A 619 -11.13 -10.27 7.62
CA ARG A 619 -11.97 -9.71 6.54
C ARG A 619 -13.19 -10.57 6.24
N ALA A 620 -13.05 -11.90 6.26
CA ALA A 620 -14.16 -12.81 6.01
C ALA A 620 -15.34 -12.58 6.97
N VAL A 621 -15.05 -12.19 8.21
CA VAL A 621 -16.06 -11.89 9.23
C VAL A 621 -16.47 -10.41 9.21
N THR A 622 -15.52 -9.47 9.12
CA THR A 622 -15.82 -8.03 9.23
C THR A 622 -16.51 -7.45 8.00
N GLU A 623 -16.26 -8.01 6.82
CA GLU A 623 -16.89 -7.60 5.55
C GLU A 623 -18.17 -8.40 5.25
N ALA A 624 -18.54 -9.36 6.11
CA ALA A 624 -19.73 -10.18 5.94
C ALA A 624 -21.00 -9.31 5.91
N GLY A 625 -21.82 -9.51 4.88
CA GLY A 625 -23.13 -8.87 4.75
C GLY A 625 -23.09 -7.34 4.64
N ILE A 626 -21.96 -6.72 4.26
CA ILE A 626 -21.82 -5.24 4.28
C ILE A 626 -22.81 -4.48 3.39
N ALA A 627 -23.43 -5.15 2.41
CA ALA A 627 -24.47 -4.59 1.54
C ALA A 627 -25.90 -4.86 2.02
N LEU A 628 -26.06 -5.56 3.15
CA LEU A 628 -27.34 -5.85 3.77
C LEU A 628 -27.70 -4.77 4.79
N ASP A 629 -28.98 -4.72 5.16
CA ASP A 629 -29.42 -3.87 6.26
C ASP A 629 -28.73 -4.30 7.57
N PRO A 630 -28.44 -3.35 8.49
CA PRO A 630 -27.63 -3.64 9.68
C PRO A 630 -28.12 -4.82 10.54
N GLU A 631 -29.44 -5.02 10.65
CA GLU A 631 -30.00 -6.16 11.40
C GLU A 631 -29.79 -7.50 10.67
N GLU A 632 -30.05 -7.58 9.36
CA GLU A 632 -29.79 -8.78 8.56
C GLU A 632 -28.30 -9.13 8.55
N ARG A 633 -27.45 -8.09 8.54
CA ARG A 633 -26.00 -8.23 8.57
C ARG A 633 -25.51 -8.94 9.84
N LEU A 634 -26.13 -8.73 11.01
CA LEU A 634 -25.75 -9.42 12.25
C LEU A 634 -25.85 -10.95 12.13
N GLN A 635 -26.89 -11.45 11.45
CA GLN A 635 -27.07 -12.88 11.22
C GLN A 635 -25.97 -13.46 10.32
N VAL A 636 -25.64 -12.75 9.23
CA VAL A 636 -24.60 -13.18 8.28
C VAL A 636 -23.21 -13.12 8.92
N ILE A 637 -22.95 -12.14 9.79
CA ILE A 637 -21.73 -12.05 10.59
C ILE A 637 -21.60 -13.29 11.50
N GLY A 638 -22.67 -13.70 12.19
CA GLY A 638 -22.66 -14.90 13.03
C GLY A 638 -22.30 -16.17 12.25
N GLN A 639 -22.90 -16.35 11.07
CA GLN A 639 -22.59 -17.47 10.17
C GLN A 639 -21.13 -17.46 9.69
N ALA A 640 -20.63 -16.30 9.25
CA ALA A 640 -19.24 -16.15 8.82
C ALA A 640 -18.25 -16.41 9.97
N GLY A 641 -18.58 -15.98 11.18
CA GLY A 641 -17.82 -16.28 12.40
C GLY A 641 -17.75 -17.77 12.69
N GLN A 642 -18.89 -18.48 12.62
CA GLN A 642 -18.94 -19.91 12.83
C GLN A 642 -18.10 -20.67 11.78
N LEU A 643 -18.25 -20.35 10.49
CA LEU A 643 -17.45 -20.95 9.41
C LEU A 643 -15.95 -20.74 9.61
N SER A 644 -15.56 -19.53 10.05
CA SER A 644 -14.18 -19.18 10.37
C SER A 644 -13.64 -20.03 11.53
N PHE A 645 -14.45 -20.25 12.56
CA PHE A 645 -14.07 -21.06 13.72
C PHE A 645 -13.95 -22.55 13.40
N GLU A 646 -14.87 -23.08 12.60
CA GLU A 646 -14.84 -24.46 12.10
C GLU A 646 -13.57 -24.72 11.27
N ALA A 647 -13.23 -23.80 10.36
CA ALA A 647 -12.03 -23.91 9.53
C ALA A 647 -10.72 -23.95 10.33
N VAL A 648 -10.62 -23.13 11.37
CA VAL A 648 -9.46 -23.13 12.28
C VAL A 648 -9.44 -24.41 13.13
N SER A 649 -10.62 -24.97 13.47
CA SER A 649 -10.77 -26.11 14.38
C SER A 649 -10.56 -27.48 13.72
N ASP A 650 -10.87 -27.62 12.43
CA ASP A 650 -10.67 -28.86 11.66
C ASP A 650 -9.19 -29.18 11.37
N CYS A 651 -8.28 -28.28 11.75
CA CYS A 651 -6.84 -28.48 11.68
C CYS A 651 -6.32 -29.44 12.77
N ARG A 652 -6.47 -30.76 12.60
CA ARG A 652 -5.85 -31.77 13.48
C ARG A 652 -4.38 -32.01 13.10
N PHE A 653 -3.47 -31.25 13.69
CA PHE A 653 -2.02 -31.44 13.46
C PHE A 653 -1.35 -32.39 14.46
N GLY A 654 -0.60 -33.35 13.90
CA GLY A 654 0.44 -34.08 14.60
C GLY A 654 1.72 -33.24 14.73
N SER A 655 2.12 -32.95 15.97
CA SER A 655 3.51 -32.72 16.44
C SER A 655 4.30 -31.41 16.22
N ALA A 656 3.90 -30.40 15.44
CA ALA A 656 4.67 -29.14 15.38
C ALA A 656 4.10 -28.04 16.30
N GLU A 657 4.82 -27.69 17.37
CA GLU A 657 4.42 -26.69 18.38
C GLU A 657 4.05 -25.32 17.78
N GLY A 658 4.81 -24.83 16.80
CA GLY A 658 4.55 -23.54 16.13
C GLY A 658 3.19 -23.47 15.42
N LEU A 659 2.74 -24.57 14.80
CA LEU A 659 1.42 -24.62 14.16
C LEU A 659 0.29 -24.61 15.18
N ARG A 660 0.48 -25.23 16.36
CA ARG A 660 -0.52 -25.18 17.44
C ARG A 660 -0.70 -23.76 17.97
N LEU A 661 0.41 -23.02 18.12
CA LEU A 661 0.37 -21.64 18.57
C LEU A 661 -0.33 -20.73 17.54
N LEU A 662 -0.06 -20.91 16.24
CA LEU A 662 -0.75 -20.19 15.18
C LEU A 662 -2.27 -20.45 15.20
N VAL A 663 -2.69 -21.72 15.27
CA VAL A 663 -4.12 -22.07 15.34
C VAL A 663 -4.80 -21.44 16.57
N GLY A 664 -4.14 -21.46 17.73
CA GLY A 664 -4.64 -20.79 18.93
C GLY A 664 -4.78 -19.26 18.76
N ALA A 665 -3.81 -18.63 18.11
CA ALA A 665 -3.86 -17.20 17.79
C ALA A 665 -4.97 -16.88 16.78
N GLN A 666 -5.14 -17.68 15.73
CA GLN A 666 -6.19 -17.52 14.72
C GLN A 666 -7.59 -17.71 15.31
N ARG A 667 -7.77 -18.63 16.27
CA ARG A 667 -9.04 -18.76 17.00
C ARG A 667 -9.38 -17.48 17.77
N SER A 668 -8.42 -16.97 18.55
CA SER A 668 -8.59 -15.71 19.28
C SER A 668 -8.89 -14.55 18.34
N LEU A 669 -8.27 -14.53 17.16
CA LEU A 669 -8.54 -13.54 16.13
C LEU A 669 -9.95 -13.65 15.54
N ALA A 670 -10.43 -14.86 15.25
CA ALA A 670 -11.78 -15.06 14.75
C ALA A 670 -12.82 -14.54 15.75
N GLU A 671 -12.63 -14.82 17.04
CA GLU A 671 -13.49 -14.28 18.11
C GLU A 671 -13.43 -12.75 18.21
N ALA A 672 -12.23 -12.17 18.10
CA ALA A 672 -12.06 -10.71 18.11
C ALA A 672 -12.71 -10.05 16.88
N SER A 673 -12.62 -10.70 15.72
CA SER A 673 -13.21 -10.24 14.46
C SER A 673 -14.73 -10.28 14.51
N LEU A 674 -15.30 -11.36 15.05
CA LEU A 674 -16.74 -11.51 15.27
C LEU A 674 -17.28 -10.42 16.19
N ARG A 675 -16.62 -10.19 17.34
CA ARG A 675 -16.97 -9.11 18.28
C ARG A 675 -16.92 -7.75 17.63
N ALA A 676 -15.84 -7.46 16.91
CA ALA A 676 -15.68 -6.17 16.25
C ALA A 676 -16.78 -5.92 15.21
N ALA A 677 -17.03 -6.92 14.35
CA ALA A 677 -18.05 -6.85 13.30
C ALA A 677 -19.47 -6.70 13.87
N ALA A 678 -19.85 -7.54 14.84
CA ALA A 678 -21.18 -7.51 15.45
C ALA A 678 -21.45 -6.16 16.14
N ARG A 679 -20.46 -5.64 16.89
CA ARG A 679 -20.56 -4.32 17.51
C ARG A 679 -20.73 -3.20 16.49
N GLY A 680 -19.94 -3.22 15.42
CA GLY A 680 -20.06 -2.21 14.37
C GLY A 680 -21.41 -2.23 13.66
N ALA A 681 -21.94 -3.43 13.38
CA ALA A 681 -23.27 -3.57 12.79
C ALA A 681 -24.38 -3.06 13.73
N ALA A 682 -24.27 -3.28 15.05
CA ALA A 682 -25.20 -2.69 16.01
C ALA A 682 -25.11 -1.16 16.06
N ILE A 683 -23.90 -0.58 16.02
CA ILE A 683 -23.71 0.87 15.93
C ILE A 683 -24.34 1.43 14.65
N ASP A 684 -24.16 0.76 13.52
CA ASP A 684 -24.79 1.16 12.26
C ASP A 684 -26.32 1.09 12.35
N ALA A 685 -26.87 0.04 12.97
CA ALA A 685 -28.31 -0.11 13.20
C ALA A 685 -28.88 1.01 14.09
N ILE A 686 -28.17 1.36 15.17
CA ILE A 686 -28.53 2.47 16.06
C ILE A 686 -28.56 3.79 15.30
N HIS A 687 -27.57 4.04 14.44
CA HIS A 687 -27.55 5.24 13.60
C HIS A 687 -28.70 5.27 12.58
N ALA A 688 -29.01 4.13 11.94
CA ALA A 688 -30.13 4.03 11.00
C ALA A 688 -31.47 4.33 11.70
N LEU A 689 -31.71 3.71 12.86
CA LEU A 689 -32.92 3.94 13.66
C LEU A 689 -33.05 5.41 14.09
N ALA A 690 -31.94 6.00 14.56
CA ALA A 690 -31.91 7.40 14.94
C ALA A 690 -32.22 8.37 13.79
N ASP A 691 -31.76 8.05 12.57
CA ASP A 691 -32.03 8.87 11.39
C ASP A 691 -33.50 8.79 10.96
N GLU A 692 -34.13 7.62 11.11
CA GLU A 692 -35.55 7.41 10.83
C GLU A 692 -36.45 8.17 11.80
N ASP A 693 -36.15 8.12 13.10
CA ASP A 693 -37.03 8.66 14.14
C ASP A 693 -36.79 10.15 14.47
N ALA A 694 -35.52 10.60 14.46
CA ALA A 694 -35.14 11.93 14.95
C ALA A 694 -34.34 12.77 13.95
N GLY A 695 -33.99 12.20 12.79
CA GLY A 695 -33.28 12.85 11.70
C GLY A 695 -31.77 13.06 11.94
N PRO A 696 -31.01 13.48 10.89
CA PRO A 696 -29.54 13.50 10.92
C PRO A 696 -28.91 14.41 11.98
N ALA A 697 -29.65 15.42 12.45
CA ALA A 697 -29.17 16.34 13.49
C ALA A 697 -29.02 15.64 14.86
N PHE A 698 -29.71 14.52 15.09
CA PHE A 698 -29.64 13.74 16.33
C PHE A 698 -28.41 12.82 16.41
N ARG A 699 -27.70 12.61 15.29
CA ARG A 699 -26.52 11.72 15.22
C ARG A 699 -25.43 12.06 16.24
N TRP A 700 -25.24 13.34 16.57
CA TRP A 700 -24.26 13.74 17.59
C TRP A 700 -24.63 13.29 18.99
N THR A 701 -25.91 13.39 19.35
CA THR A 701 -26.43 12.92 20.64
C THR A 701 -26.33 11.40 20.73
N VAL A 702 -26.66 10.70 19.63
CA VAL A 702 -26.54 9.23 19.55
C VAL A 702 -25.08 8.80 19.64
N ALA A 703 -24.17 9.46 18.93
CA ALA A 703 -22.74 9.19 19.04
C ALA A 703 -22.21 9.39 20.47
N ALA A 704 -22.69 10.43 21.17
CA ALA A 704 -22.38 10.64 22.59
C ALA A 704 -22.97 9.54 23.49
N TRP A 705 -24.18 9.05 23.19
CA TRP A 705 -24.82 7.96 23.93
C TRP A 705 -24.08 6.64 23.73
N ILE A 706 -23.73 6.31 22.48
CA ILE A 706 -22.90 5.15 22.15
C ILE A 706 -21.56 5.26 22.87
N ALA A 707 -20.94 6.45 22.87
CA ALA A 707 -19.69 6.67 23.58
C ALA A 707 -19.85 6.53 25.10
N ALA A 708 -20.98 6.92 25.69
CA ALA A 708 -21.26 6.69 27.10
C ALA A 708 -21.37 5.20 27.40
N ARG A 709 -22.14 4.45 26.60
CA ARG A 709 -22.39 3.01 26.77
C ARG A 709 -21.16 2.14 26.52
N LEU A 710 -20.41 2.41 25.45
CA LEU A 710 -19.30 1.57 25.01
C LEU A 710 -17.94 2.04 25.52
N TYR A 711 -17.81 3.34 25.79
CA TYR A 711 -16.53 4.00 26.06
C TYR A 711 -16.50 4.75 27.41
N GLY A 712 -17.58 4.70 28.20
CA GLY A 712 -17.64 5.33 29.53
C GLY A 712 -17.59 6.86 29.48
N ALA A 713 -17.93 7.47 28.34
CA ALA A 713 -18.11 8.91 28.24
C ALA A 713 -19.30 9.38 29.12
N PRO A 714 -19.39 10.67 29.47
CA PRO A 714 -20.56 11.20 30.16
C PRO A 714 -21.84 10.93 29.36
N GLU A 715 -22.89 10.46 30.04
CA GLU A 715 -24.18 10.19 29.41
C GLU A 715 -24.80 11.51 28.91
N PRO A 716 -25.13 11.62 27.62
CA PRO A 716 -25.78 12.81 27.09
C PRO A 716 -27.19 12.94 27.66
N VAL A 717 -27.61 14.18 27.91
CA VAL A 717 -28.98 14.47 28.39
C VAL A 717 -29.81 14.97 27.21
N ASP A 718 -30.68 14.12 26.69
CA ASP A 718 -31.65 14.45 25.63
C ASP A 718 -32.93 13.60 25.83
N PRO A 719 -34.13 14.21 25.96
CA PRO A 719 -35.37 13.48 26.20
C PRO A 719 -35.69 12.41 25.14
N ARG A 720 -35.21 12.59 23.90
CA ARG A 720 -35.42 11.60 22.82
C ARG A 720 -34.68 10.30 23.08
N LEU A 721 -33.60 10.33 23.86
CA LEU A 721 -32.90 9.11 24.27
C LEU A 721 -33.71 8.28 25.27
N GLU A 722 -34.63 8.87 26.03
CA GLU A 722 -35.47 8.11 26.96
C GLU A 722 -36.38 7.13 26.20
N GLU A 723 -36.82 7.50 25.00
CA GLU A 723 -37.66 6.67 24.13
C GLU A 723 -36.84 5.65 23.32
N LEU A 724 -35.69 6.07 22.79
CA LEU A 724 -34.89 5.25 21.86
C LEU A 724 -33.84 4.34 22.54
N ALA A 725 -33.36 4.70 23.74
CA ALA A 725 -32.32 3.93 24.43
C ALA A 725 -32.66 2.45 24.64
N PRO A 726 -33.90 2.05 24.97
CA PRO A 726 -34.25 0.62 25.08
C PRO A 726 -34.03 -0.16 23.79
N ALA A 727 -34.35 0.44 22.64
CA ALA A 727 -34.13 -0.18 21.32
C ALA A 727 -32.63 -0.23 21.00
N PHE A 728 -31.88 0.81 21.34
CA PHE A 728 -30.42 0.81 21.17
C PHE A 728 -29.74 -0.24 22.05
N ASP A 729 -30.17 -0.40 23.29
CA ASP A 729 -29.66 -1.42 24.21
C ASP A 729 -30.00 -2.84 23.72
N ASP A 730 -31.18 -3.07 23.13
CA ASP A 730 -31.53 -4.35 22.48
C ASP A 730 -30.58 -4.69 21.32
N LEU A 731 -30.24 -3.72 20.47
CA LEU A 731 -29.29 -3.91 19.37
C LEU A 731 -27.89 -4.29 19.87
N LEU A 732 -27.40 -3.63 20.94
CA LEU A 732 -26.14 -3.98 21.58
C LEU A 732 -26.17 -5.37 22.24
N LEU A 733 -27.31 -5.75 22.83
CA LEU A 733 -27.51 -7.08 23.39
C LEU A 733 -27.51 -8.16 22.30
N ARG A 734 -28.19 -7.95 21.18
CA ARG A 734 -28.18 -8.87 20.03
C ARG A 734 -26.76 -9.09 19.49
N ALA A 735 -25.98 -8.02 19.35
CA ALA A 735 -24.56 -8.16 18.98
C ALA A 735 -23.78 -9.02 19.98
N SER A 736 -24.04 -8.86 21.28
CA SER A 736 -23.41 -9.66 22.34
C SER A 736 -23.83 -11.14 22.27
N LEU A 737 -25.08 -11.44 21.93
CA LEU A 737 -25.57 -12.82 21.74
C LEU A 737 -24.91 -13.51 20.53
N VAL A 738 -24.73 -12.78 19.42
CA VAL A 738 -23.97 -13.29 18.26
C VAL A 738 -22.55 -13.69 18.65
N GLU A 739 -21.91 -12.94 19.57
CA GLU A 739 -20.60 -13.31 20.11
C GLU A 739 -20.62 -14.61 20.92
N GLU A 740 -21.70 -14.86 21.67
CA GLU A 740 -21.86 -16.07 22.50
C GLU A 740 -22.18 -17.31 21.65
N GLU A 741 -23.06 -17.18 20.67
CA GLU A 741 -23.40 -18.28 19.75
C GLU A 741 -22.18 -18.75 18.96
N GLY A 742 -21.34 -17.82 18.50
CA GLY A 742 -20.10 -18.12 17.80
C GLY A 742 -19.02 -18.80 18.65
N ARG A 743 -19.12 -18.77 19.99
CA ARG A 743 -18.19 -19.45 20.91
C ARG A 743 -18.52 -20.91 21.15
N THR A 744 -19.75 -21.33 20.92
CA THR A 744 -20.18 -22.72 21.09
C THR A 744 -19.75 -23.54 19.87
N PRO A 745 -18.73 -24.40 19.95
CA PRO A 745 -18.60 -25.42 18.93
C PRO A 745 -19.86 -26.26 19.04
N ALA A 746 -20.59 -26.47 17.95
CA ALA A 746 -21.62 -27.48 17.93
C ALA A 746 -20.99 -28.77 18.48
N ALA A 747 -21.46 -29.23 19.65
CA ALA A 747 -20.96 -30.43 20.34
C ALA A 747 -21.08 -31.71 19.47
N ALA A 748 -21.58 -31.59 18.25
CA ALA A 748 -21.80 -32.62 17.25
C ALA A 748 -20.53 -33.26 16.67
N THR A 749 -19.33 -32.69 16.84
CA THR A 749 -18.08 -33.26 16.30
C THR A 749 -17.21 -33.99 17.32
N ALA A 750 -17.53 -33.94 18.62
CA ALA A 750 -16.75 -34.62 19.67
C ALA A 750 -16.69 -36.16 19.50
N PHE A 751 -17.62 -36.75 18.74
CA PHE A 751 -17.71 -38.20 18.52
C PHE A 751 -17.51 -38.66 17.07
N ARG A 752 -17.10 -37.78 16.13
CA ARG A 752 -16.70 -38.22 14.78
C ARG A 752 -15.23 -38.65 14.78
N ILE A 753 -15.01 -39.94 15.03
CA ILE A 753 -13.75 -40.62 14.70
C ILE A 753 -13.79 -40.93 13.20
N SER A 754 -13.39 -39.98 12.35
CA SER A 754 -13.07 -40.27 10.96
C SER A 754 -11.55 -40.53 10.85
N PRO A 755 -11.09 -41.65 10.28
CA PRO A 755 -9.70 -42.08 10.37
C PRO A 755 -8.80 -41.56 9.24
N VAL A 756 -9.19 -40.52 8.52
CA VAL A 756 -8.31 -39.92 7.50
C VAL A 756 -7.79 -38.60 8.03
N PRO A 757 -6.47 -38.46 8.28
CA PRO A 757 -5.89 -37.14 8.46
C PRO A 757 -6.05 -36.41 7.13
N SER A 758 -7.05 -35.53 7.02
CA SER A 758 -6.99 -34.49 6.00
C SER A 758 -5.78 -33.63 6.32
N LEU A 759 -4.89 -33.44 5.34
CA LEU A 759 -3.97 -32.31 5.37
C LEU A 759 -4.82 -31.08 5.73
N CYS A 760 -4.42 -30.38 6.78
CA CYS A 760 -5.10 -29.19 7.21
C CYS A 760 -5.31 -28.23 6.04
N GLY A 761 -6.38 -27.43 6.10
CA GLY A 761 -6.55 -26.34 5.15
C GLY A 761 -7.32 -26.76 3.91
N GLY A 762 -8.63 -26.63 3.98
CA GLY A 762 -9.41 -26.15 2.85
C GLY A 762 -9.94 -24.79 3.24
N ASN A 763 -10.01 -23.87 2.29
CA ASN A 763 -10.66 -22.60 2.52
C ASN A 763 -12.18 -22.85 2.72
N PRO A 764 -12.77 -22.57 3.90
CA PRO A 764 -14.17 -22.91 4.18
C PRO A 764 -15.13 -22.16 3.24
N PHE A 765 -14.72 -20.97 2.78
CA PHE A 765 -15.49 -20.14 1.87
C PHE A 765 -15.40 -20.60 0.42
N ALA A 766 -14.56 -21.60 0.11
CA ALA A 766 -14.46 -22.15 -1.25
C ALA A 766 -15.74 -22.88 -1.68
N ALA A 767 -16.48 -23.48 -0.75
CA ALA A 767 -17.71 -24.23 -1.04
C ALA A 767 -18.83 -23.33 -1.59
N ASP A 768 -18.92 -22.09 -1.11
CA ASP A 768 -19.93 -21.12 -1.52
C ASP A 768 -19.62 -20.43 -2.85
N SER A 769 -18.37 -20.53 -3.32
CA SER A 769 -17.97 -20.05 -4.63
C SER A 769 -18.71 -20.80 -5.75
N PRO A 770 -18.97 -20.17 -6.91
CA PRO A 770 -19.53 -20.88 -8.06
C PRO A 770 -18.75 -22.16 -8.41
N ALA A 771 -17.43 -22.14 -8.27
CA ALA A 771 -16.54 -23.28 -8.48
C ALA A 771 -16.74 -24.42 -7.45
N GLY A 772 -17.04 -24.09 -6.19
CA GLY A 772 -17.39 -25.03 -5.14
C GLY A 772 -18.74 -25.72 -5.38
N ARG A 773 -19.75 -24.94 -5.80
CA ARG A 773 -21.09 -25.46 -6.14
C ARG A 773 -21.07 -26.43 -7.33
N PHE A 774 -20.22 -26.19 -8.33
CA PHE A 774 -20.03 -27.12 -9.45
C PHE A 774 -19.40 -28.47 -9.04
N ARG A 775 -18.52 -28.49 -8.03
CA ARG A 775 -17.95 -29.75 -7.50
C ARG A 775 -18.93 -30.50 -6.59
N ALA A 776 -19.75 -29.79 -5.82
CA ALA A 776 -20.81 -30.41 -5.02
C ALA A 776 -21.84 -31.14 -5.91
N SER A 777 -22.20 -30.55 -7.06
CA SER A 777 -23.09 -31.21 -8.04
C SER A 777 -22.44 -32.40 -8.78
N ALA A 778 -21.12 -32.40 -8.93
CA ALA A 778 -20.40 -33.52 -9.55
C ALA A 778 -20.24 -34.72 -8.60
N ARG A 779 -20.19 -34.49 -7.29
CA ARG A 779 -20.19 -35.56 -6.27
C ARG A 779 -21.57 -36.14 -6.00
N SER A 780 -22.65 -35.39 -6.22
CA SER A 780 -24.03 -35.90 -6.12
C SER A 780 -24.52 -36.65 -7.36
N ALA A 781 -23.80 -36.59 -8.48
CA ALA A 781 -24.09 -37.33 -9.71
C ALA A 781 -23.37 -38.69 -9.81
N GLY A 782 -22.66 -39.09 -8.75
CA GLY A 782 -21.93 -40.35 -8.68
C GLY A 782 -22.30 -41.14 -7.43
N PHE A 783 -23.57 -41.55 -7.34
CA PHE A 783 -24.03 -42.79 -6.68
C PHE A 783 -25.35 -43.23 -7.32
#